data_AF-A0A395RX50-F1
#
_entry.id   AF-A0A395RX50-F1
#
_cell.length_a   1.000
_cell.length_b   1.000
_cell.length_c   1.000
_cell.angle_alpha   90.00
_cell.angle_beta   90.00
_cell.angle_gamma   90.00
#
_symmetry.space_group_name_H-M   'P 1'
#
loop_
_entity.id
_entity.type
_entity.pdbx_description
1 polymer ?
#
loop_
_entity_poly.entity_id
_entity_poly.type
_entity_poly.pdbx_seq_one_letter_code
_entity_poly.pdbx_strand_id
1 'polypeptide(L)'
;MPTITYDIDPGGDIEIVLNKPNDQRIIPTIDFRGEPYELDLSRYDSPDSGGRYYVINELYPTDGPKVPLVDSKVRMRVSSRHLILASSVFRAMLNGPWSEASSSSQPLRQITTTGWDPLALAIVLDIIHGRHREIPEDLTIGLVARIATIVDYYDCHEVIYVYRGPWLINNRRLPRPRELCETSLLHLYICGVFSHKEAYYQMLELLLKHSEGLPSINTFELPIGSIVDKFEKKRRSIISDLLELLQDLQDELLNEKACALAKKPDCPSLSLGVLMRARHDFANANADVPLEYPYNGYSVDMVIRMIKLLHEPRPLHSNRSKHRSFEWGQSFHPCSIGGRLYYKIESVESDIWSFCRSDRQGWIDDEPPDRATRKRKRSTEMPSTEPIVYNIDTGGDAEIILNDASSQQIVPNIKYKREAEKARAARYDGRSDSTFDNPPLSGIYTIFNTEETDETEESQEESFEVKADTVNSYQTEVRFRVSSRHLILASHTFRAMLEGPWSESTSRQIKTSGWDAKALAIVLDAIHGRYDNIPKIINLGLLVRIATIVNYYDCHESVRLLSDVWIANLRASSVVPTQVYCKTSRLWLYASSFFSKVDIAIPICKEFLDNADGLYEICLNDLPLGRMSGARQAIIVRAILDDLRETLSTEDGCTRTNNPNCSAMMLGLVIREQYKLARLDPPLTAPYNGHKIEDVVSKVLLFPNSKPDGYIQKTCPCNLGERLLEVYTEIGSELSTFDWSSQKWNLSELYGPQS
;
A
#
# COMPACT_ATOMS: atom_id res chain seq x y z
N MET A 1 24.22 31.24 14.09
CA MET A 1 23.00 30.44 14.29
C MET A 1 22.81 29.61 13.04
N PRO A 2 22.89 28.28 13.11
CA PRO A 2 22.62 27.45 11.95
C PRO A 2 21.16 27.66 11.54
N THR A 3 20.98 28.20 10.34
CA THR A 3 19.67 28.33 9.70
C THR A 3 19.69 27.41 8.51
N ILE A 4 18.81 26.42 8.53
CA ILE A 4 18.70 25.46 7.44
C ILE A 4 17.52 25.84 6.58
N THR A 5 17.71 25.80 5.27
CA THR A 5 16.66 26.00 4.29
C THR A 5 16.33 24.66 3.64
N TYR A 6 15.06 24.27 3.71
CA TYR A 6 14.53 23.10 3.04
C TYR A 6 13.48 23.55 2.03
N ASP A 7 13.79 23.45 0.74
CA ASP A 7 12.86 23.89 -0.31
C ASP A 7 11.90 22.74 -0.65
N ILE A 8 10.65 22.91 -0.25
CA ILE A 8 9.58 22.00 -0.65
C ILE A 8 9.13 22.44 -2.05
N ASP A 9 8.53 23.60 -2.17
CA ASP A 9 8.06 24.14 -3.45
C ASP A 9 8.88 25.37 -3.86
N PRO A 10 9.76 25.27 -4.88
CA PRO A 10 10.51 26.42 -5.39
C PRO A 10 9.62 27.55 -5.94
N GLY A 11 8.37 27.25 -6.30
CA GLY A 11 7.35 28.22 -6.69
C GLY A 11 6.43 28.65 -5.54
N GLY A 12 6.67 28.15 -4.33
CA GLY A 12 5.85 28.36 -3.14
C GLY A 12 5.85 29.82 -2.68
N ASP A 13 4.72 30.22 -2.10
CA ASP A 13 4.40 31.56 -1.62
C ASP A 13 4.44 31.70 -0.08
N ILE A 14 4.66 30.59 0.63
CA ILE A 14 4.76 30.53 2.09
C ILE A 14 6.16 30.08 2.52
N GLU A 15 6.68 30.68 3.58
CA GLU A 15 7.85 30.18 4.30
C GLU A 15 7.44 29.79 5.74
N ILE A 16 7.48 28.49 6.04
CA ILE A 16 7.30 28.00 7.41
C ILE A 16 8.64 28.13 8.14
N VAL A 17 8.66 28.85 9.25
CA VAL A 17 9.84 29.06 10.11
C VAL A 17 9.66 28.25 11.39
N LEU A 18 10.36 27.12 11.49
CA LEU A 18 10.43 26.30 12.69
C LEU A 18 11.53 26.82 13.62
N ASN A 19 11.13 27.33 14.79
CA ASN A 19 12.03 27.73 15.86
C ASN A 19 12.14 26.62 16.91
N LYS A 20 13.32 26.49 17.55
CA LYS A 20 13.57 25.44 18.57
C LYS A 20 13.15 24.05 18.05
N PRO A 21 13.78 23.54 16.97
CA PRO A 21 13.47 22.20 16.48
C PRO A 21 13.69 21.15 17.60
N ASN A 22 12.87 20.10 17.64
CA ASN A 22 12.87 19.02 18.64
C ASN A 22 12.73 19.45 20.12
N ASP A 23 12.04 20.55 20.41
CA ASP A 23 11.77 20.94 21.80
C ASP A 23 10.64 20.10 22.44
N GLN A 24 9.81 19.44 21.62
CA GLN A 24 8.67 18.67 22.09
C GLN A 24 9.06 17.36 22.80
N ARG A 25 8.43 17.12 23.95
CA ARG A 25 8.64 15.93 24.78
C ARG A 25 7.45 14.98 24.68
N ILE A 26 7.46 14.12 23.66
CA ILE A 26 6.34 13.21 23.39
C ILE A 26 6.62 11.73 23.75
N ILE A 27 7.84 11.40 24.19
CA ILE A 27 8.18 10.02 24.59
C ILE A 27 7.73 9.84 26.05
N PRO A 28 6.71 9.02 26.33
CA PRO A 28 6.21 8.80 27.67
C PRO A 28 7.20 7.97 28.49
N THR A 29 7.08 8.00 29.82
CA THR A 29 7.87 7.14 30.73
C THR A 29 6.95 6.32 31.64
N ILE A 30 7.37 5.10 31.98
CA ILE A 30 6.62 4.20 32.85
C ILE A 30 7.49 3.66 33.98
N ASP A 31 7.19 4.01 35.24
CA ASP A 31 7.94 3.56 36.42
C ASP A 31 7.08 2.68 37.33
N PHE A 32 7.27 1.37 37.25
CA PHE A 32 6.58 0.37 38.08
C PHE A 32 7.32 0.00 39.37
N ARG A 33 8.59 0.40 39.55
CA ARG A 33 9.42 -0.13 40.65
C ARG A 33 10.13 0.90 41.51
N GLY A 34 10.05 2.19 41.18
CA GLY A 34 10.75 3.24 41.92
C GLY A 34 12.28 3.12 41.86
N GLU A 35 12.80 2.23 41.03
CA GLU A 35 14.22 2.10 40.72
C GLU A 35 14.48 2.98 39.49
N PRO A 36 15.34 4.02 39.59
CA PRO A 36 15.65 4.87 38.46
C PRO A 36 16.32 4.04 37.36
N TYR A 37 15.57 3.75 36.29
CA TYR A 37 16.14 3.23 35.05
C TYR A 37 16.28 4.39 34.06
N GLU A 38 17.45 4.50 33.45
CA GLU A 38 17.63 5.43 32.34
C GLU A 38 16.97 4.83 31.10
N LEU A 39 15.86 5.44 30.67
CA LEU A 39 15.25 5.11 29.40
C LEU A 39 16.23 5.48 28.27
N ASP A 40 16.65 4.48 27.49
CA ASP A 40 17.45 4.70 26.30
C ASP A 40 16.59 5.40 25.23
N LEU A 41 16.65 6.74 25.21
CA LEU A 41 15.93 7.58 24.26
C LEU A 41 16.42 7.40 22.83
N SER A 42 17.65 6.89 22.62
CA SER A 42 18.23 6.72 21.28
C SER A 42 17.40 5.76 20.41
N ARG A 43 16.64 4.84 21.04
CA ARG A 43 15.71 3.93 20.35
C ARG A 43 14.51 4.65 19.70
N TYR A 44 14.25 5.90 20.10
CA TYR A 44 13.15 6.74 19.64
C TYR A 44 13.59 7.95 18.83
N ASP A 45 14.90 8.13 18.70
CA ASP A 45 15.44 9.23 17.92
C ASP A 45 15.13 9.04 16.43
N SER A 46 15.09 10.18 15.74
CA SER A 46 14.98 10.22 14.29
C SER A 46 16.27 9.64 13.70
N PRO A 47 16.20 8.68 12.76
CA PRO A 47 17.40 8.10 12.13
C PRO A 47 18.14 9.17 11.33
N ASP A 48 19.39 8.87 10.95
CA ASP A 48 20.12 9.75 10.03
C ASP A 48 19.38 9.80 8.69
N SER A 49 19.14 11.03 8.24
CA SER A 49 18.28 11.28 7.10
C SER A 49 19.07 11.11 5.81
N GLY A 50 18.58 10.25 4.91
CA GLY A 50 19.14 10.08 3.55
C GLY A 50 18.46 10.98 2.52
N GLY A 51 18.99 10.99 1.29
CA GLY A 51 18.39 11.72 0.17
C GLY A 51 18.27 13.24 0.44
N ARG A 52 17.16 13.84 0.05
CA ARG A 52 16.88 15.27 0.25
C ARG A 52 16.80 15.71 1.71
N TYR A 53 16.51 14.79 2.62
CA TYR A 53 16.44 15.09 4.05
C TYR A 53 17.81 15.19 4.70
N TYR A 54 18.89 14.84 4.00
CA TYR A 54 20.26 14.91 4.53
C TYR A 54 20.61 16.27 5.12
N VAL A 55 20.10 17.36 4.53
CA VAL A 55 20.31 18.73 5.03
C VAL A 55 19.84 18.90 6.49
N ILE A 56 18.83 18.14 6.93
CA ILE A 56 18.31 18.20 8.31
C ILE A 56 19.34 17.65 9.31
N ASN A 57 20.24 16.75 8.87
CA ASN A 57 21.28 16.21 9.74
C ASN A 57 22.27 17.31 10.20
N GLU A 58 22.40 18.41 9.45
CA GLU A 58 23.26 19.55 9.82
C GLU A 58 22.78 20.28 11.10
N LEU A 59 21.57 19.98 11.60
CA LEU A 59 21.08 20.49 12.89
C LEU A 59 21.79 19.86 14.08
N TYR A 60 22.37 18.68 13.90
CA TYR A 60 22.90 17.87 14.99
C TYR A 60 24.43 17.81 14.91
N PRO A 61 25.13 17.73 16.06
CA PRO A 61 26.55 17.42 16.08
C PRO A 61 26.84 16.08 15.41
N THR A 62 27.96 15.98 14.66
CA THR A 62 28.39 14.73 14.01
C THR A 62 28.77 13.65 15.03
N ASP A 63 29.27 14.05 16.20
CA ASP A 63 29.64 13.17 17.31
C ASP A 63 28.94 13.66 18.59
N GLY A 64 27.98 12.89 19.10
CA GLY A 64 27.26 13.22 20.34
C GLY A 64 25.76 12.88 20.33
N PRO A 65 25.02 13.24 21.40
CA PRO A 65 23.57 13.06 21.46
C PRO A 65 22.87 13.93 20.41
N LYS A 66 21.78 13.43 19.81
CA LYS A 66 20.97 14.10 18.78
C LYS A 66 20.14 15.26 19.32
N VAL A 67 20.83 16.24 19.90
CA VAL A 67 20.25 17.49 20.39
C VAL A 67 20.56 18.59 19.37
N PRO A 68 19.54 19.31 18.86
CA PRO A 68 19.79 20.40 17.93
C PRO A 68 20.71 21.48 18.52
N LEU A 69 21.52 22.09 17.67
CA LEU A 69 22.39 23.20 18.06
C LEU A 69 21.54 24.36 18.64
N VAL A 70 22.07 25.05 19.65
CA VAL A 70 21.35 26.15 20.32
C VAL A 70 20.95 27.24 19.32
N ASP A 71 19.72 27.74 19.45
CA ASP A 71 19.11 28.76 18.57
C ASP A 71 19.02 28.38 17.07
N SER A 72 19.01 27.08 16.75
CA SER A 72 18.77 26.60 15.39
C SER A 72 17.38 26.96 14.88
N LYS A 73 17.29 27.23 13.58
CA LYS A 73 16.02 27.46 12.87
C LYS A 73 15.99 26.69 11.56
N VAL A 74 14.81 26.19 11.21
CA VAL A 74 14.56 25.58 9.89
C VAL A 74 13.54 26.42 9.14
N ARG A 75 13.86 26.79 7.91
CA ARG A 75 12.99 27.53 6.99
C ARG A 75 12.56 26.60 5.87
N MET A 76 11.26 26.44 5.70
CA MET A 76 10.66 25.50 4.76
C MET A 76 9.77 26.25 3.78
N ARG A 77 10.13 26.26 2.50
CA ARG A 77 9.36 26.99 1.48
C ARG A 77 8.28 26.11 0.88
N VAL A 78 7.02 26.50 1.01
CA VAL A 78 5.83 25.68 0.68
C VAL A 78 4.77 26.49 -0.08
N SER A 79 3.78 25.82 -0.65
CA SER A 79 2.66 26.46 -1.34
C SER A 79 1.41 26.52 -0.44
N SER A 80 0.83 27.71 -0.29
CA SER A 80 -0.44 27.94 0.41
C SER A 80 -1.59 27.08 -0.13
N ARG A 81 -1.67 26.87 -1.45
CA ARG A 81 -2.71 26.06 -2.09
C ARG A 81 -2.71 24.60 -1.62
N HIS A 82 -1.54 23.97 -1.60
CA HIS A 82 -1.35 22.61 -1.07
C HIS A 82 -1.74 22.53 0.42
N LEU A 83 -1.27 23.47 1.24
CA LEU A 83 -1.64 23.51 2.67
C LEU A 83 -3.15 23.67 2.89
N ILE A 84 -3.80 24.60 2.17
CA ILE A 84 -5.24 24.89 2.29
C ILE A 84 -6.09 23.70 1.88
N LEU A 85 -5.67 22.97 0.84
CA LEU A 85 -6.42 21.81 0.37
C LEU A 85 -6.31 20.64 1.36
N ALA A 86 -5.09 20.37 1.83
CA ALA A 86 -4.77 19.23 2.70
C ALA A 86 -5.19 19.38 4.17
N SER A 87 -5.38 20.61 4.67
CA SER A 87 -5.55 20.87 6.11
C SER A 87 -6.60 21.93 6.39
N SER A 88 -7.56 21.58 7.26
CA SER A 88 -8.57 22.52 7.74
C SER A 88 -7.96 23.65 8.58
N VAL A 89 -6.90 23.34 9.36
CA VAL A 89 -6.17 24.28 10.21
C VAL A 89 -5.40 25.29 9.37
N PHE A 90 -4.62 24.83 8.37
CA PHE A 90 -3.95 25.74 7.44
C PHE A 90 -4.95 26.55 6.62
N ARG A 91 -6.09 25.98 6.23
CA ARG A 91 -7.17 26.75 5.57
C ARG A 91 -7.68 27.88 6.45
N ALA A 92 -7.98 27.60 7.71
CA ALA A 92 -8.44 28.60 8.67
C ALA A 92 -7.36 29.67 8.95
N MET A 93 -6.10 29.26 9.10
CA MET A 93 -4.96 30.15 9.29
C MET A 93 -4.72 31.03 8.07
N LEU A 94 -4.85 30.47 6.87
CA LEU A 94 -4.45 31.13 5.63
C LEU A 94 -5.52 32.06 5.05
N ASN A 95 -6.80 31.72 5.25
CA ASN A 95 -7.97 32.46 4.76
C ASN A 95 -8.71 33.27 5.85
N GLY A 96 -8.35 33.08 7.12
CA GLY A 96 -8.98 33.76 8.26
C GLY A 96 -8.54 35.22 8.43
N PRO A 97 -8.97 35.91 9.50
CA PRO A 97 -8.61 37.30 9.76
C PRO A 97 -7.24 37.47 10.46
N TRP A 98 -6.40 36.43 10.46
CA TRP A 98 -5.19 36.36 11.26
C TRP A 98 -4.02 37.12 10.63
N SER A 99 -2.98 37.38 11.43
CA SER A 99 -1.76 38.07 10.96
C SER A 99 -1.11 37.32 9.81
N GLU A 100 -1.22 36.01 9.85
CA GLU A 100 -0.82 35.08 8.84
C GLU A 100 -1.52 35.49 7.55
N ALA A 101 -2.85 35.68 7.52
CA ALA A 101 -3.65 36.01 6.32
C ALA A 101 -3.33 37.37 5.67
N SER A 102 -2.58 38.22 6.37
CA SER A 102 -2.22 39.53 5.88
C SER A 102 -1.00 39.44 4.95
N SER A 103 -1.10 39.98 3.74
CA SER A 103 0.05 40.11 2.84
C SER A 103 1.14 40.94 3.51
N SER A 104 2.24 40.30 3.88
CA SER A 104 3.40 40.99 4.43
C SER A 104 4.12 41.81 3.34
N SER A 105 4.93 42.79 3.73
CA SER A 105 5.82 43.51 2.81
C SER A 105 7.01 42.67 2.32
N GLN A 106 7.18 41.45 2.83
CA GLN A 106 8.20 40.49 2.39
C GLN A 106 7.73 39.65 1.19
N PRO A 107 8.66 39.20 0.33
CA PRO A 107 8.33 38.44 -0.88
C PRO A 107 7.68 37.07 -0.61
N LEU A 108 7.89 36.50 0.58
CA LEU A 108 7.24 35.26 1.04
C LEU A 108 6.48 35.54 2.34
N ARG A 109 5.26 35.02 2.43
CA ARG A 109 4.44 35.11 3.64
C ARG A 109 4.93 34.08 4.66
N GLN A 110 5.23 34.51 5.88
CA GLN A 110 5.80 33.63 6.90
C GLN A 110 4.76 33.05 7.84
N ILE A 111 4.89 31.75 8.15
CA ILE A 111 4.19 31.08 9.25
C ILE A 111 5.23 30.63 10.26
N THR A 112 5.13 31.06 11.51
CA THR A 112 6.05 30.63 12.56
C THR A 112 5.48 29.43 13.32
N THR A 113 6.32 28.43 13.55
CA THR A 113 5.99 27.29 14.42
C THR A 113 7.18 26.95 15.32
N THR A 114 6.94 26.16 16.36
CA THR A 114 7.94 25.89 17.41
C THR A 114 7.92 24.45 17.86
N GLY A 115 9.08 23.88 18.17
CA GLY A 115 9.19 22.61 18.90
C GLY A 115 9.05 21.33 18.08
N TRP A 116 8.47 21.39 16.87
CA TRP A 116 8.31 20.21 16.02
C TRP A 116 9.65 19.54 15.70
N ASP A 117 9.59 18.24 15.43
CA ASP A 117 10.70 17.54 14.79
C ASP A 117 10.82 17.96 13.33
N PRO A 118 12.02 18.42 12.91
CA PRO A 118 12.23 18.98 11.58
C PRO A 118 12.09 17.93 10.48
N LEU A 119 12.48 16.68 10.73
CA LEU A 119 12.33 15.58 9.77
C LEU A 119 10.85 15.18 9.65
N ALA A 120 10.14 15.03 10.77
CA ALA A 120 8.71 14.73 10.78
C ALA A 120 7.91 15.80 10.02
N LEU A 121 8.21 17.08 10.28
CA LEU A 121 7.55 18.20 9.61
C LEU A 121 7.87 18.23 8.11
N ALA A 122 9.13 18.00 7.73
CA ALA A 122 9.53 17.91 6.33
C ALA A 122 8.79 16.79 5.59
N ILE A 123 8.69 15.59 6.19
CA ILE A 123 7.95 14.45 5.62
C ILE A 123 6.47 14.80 5.42
N VAL A 124 5.79 15.37 6.42
CA VAL A 124 4.38 15.76 6.30
C VAL A 124 4.19 16.80 5.19
N LEU A 125 5.07 17.80 5.13
CA LEU A 125 5.00 18.82 4.08
C LEU A 125 5.30 18.26 2.69
N ASP A 126 6.27 17.35 2.52
CA ASP A 126 6.51 16.68 1.25
C ASP A 126 5.28 15.87 0.80
N ILE A 127 4.63 15.15 1.72
CA ILE A 127 3.41 14.40 1.41
C ILE A 127 2.27 15.34 0.99
N ILE A 128 2.04 16.44 1.71
CA ILE A 128 1.05 17.46 1.33
C ILE A 128 1.31 18.02 -0.08
N HIS A 129 2.58 18.08 -0.49
CA HIS A 129 3.00 18.60 -1.79
C HIS A 129 3.14 17.51 -2.87
N GLY A 130 2.60 16.31 -2.64
CA GLY A 130 2.61 15.24 -3.63
C GLY A 130 3.99 14.63 -3.88
N ARG A 131 4.97 14.90 -3.01
CA ARG A 131 6.33 14.37 -3.14
C ARG A 131 6.53 13.11 -2.34
N HIS A 132 6.25 12.00 -3.00
CA HIS A 132 6.21 10.66 -2.43
C HIS A 132 7.47 9.82 -2.70
N ARG A 133 8.34 10.25 -3.61
CA ARG A 133 9.47 9.45 -4.10
C ARG A 133 10.52 9.14 -3.05
N GLU A 134 10.80 10.09 -2.16
CA GLU A 134 11.86 9.98 -1.16
C GLU A 134 11.31 9.77 0.27
N ILE A 135 9.99 9.61 0.44
CA ILE A 135 9.39 9.33 1.76
C ILE A 135 9.85 7.94 2.23
N PRO A 136 10.51 7.81 3.40
CA PRO A 136 10.94 6.51 3.88
C PRO A 136 9.75 5.67 4.37
N GLU A 137 9.77 4.38 4.04
CA GLU A 137 8.78 3.40 4.51
C GLU A 137 9.15 2.82 5.88
N ASP A 138 10.45 2.80 6.20
CA ASP A 138 10.98 2.32 7.48
C ASP A 138 11.31 3.51 8.40
N LEU A 139 10.43 3.75 9.36
CA LEU A 139 10.57 4.83 10.35
C LEU A 139 10.59 4.25 11.77
N THR A 140 11.36 4.87 12.67
CA THR A 140 11.30 4.53 14.10
C THR A 140 9.93 4.90 14.66
N ILE A 141 9.43 4.14 15.65
CA ILE A 141 8.14 4.44 16.28
C ILE A 141 8.08 5.85 16.85
N GLY A 142 9.22 6.38 17.33
CA GLY A 142 9.33 7.76 17.80
C GLY A 142 9.08 8.77 16.69
N LEU A 143 9.70 8.61 15.52
CA LEU A 143 9.46 9.47 14.37
C LEU A 143 8.01 9.35 13.84
N VAL A 144 7.44 8.14 13.80
CA VAL A 144 6.02 7.96 13.45
C VAL A 144 5.09 8.67 14.43
N ALA A 145 5.39 8.65 15.74
CA ALA A 145 4.63 9.41 16.73
C ALA A 145 4.72 10.92 16.51
N ARG A 146 5.91 11.45 16.17
CA ARG A 146 6.09 12.88 15.84
C ARG A 146 5.31 13.27 14.59
N ILE A 147 5.34 12.43 13.55
CA ILE A 147 4.50 12.62 12.36
C ILE A 147 3.02 12.63 12.76
N ALA A 148 2.58 11.67 13.56
CA ALA A 148 1.21 11.59 14.04
C ALA A 148 0.79 12.86 14.82
N THR A 149 1.67 13.42 15.67
CA THR A 149 1.38 14.69 16.38
C THR A 149 1.21 15.89 15.44
N ILE A 150 1.99 15.96 14.35
CA ILE A 150 1.87 17.02 13.35
C ILE A 150 0.57 16.86 12.56
N VAL A 151 0.25 15.62 12.17
CA VAL A 151 -0.93 15.28 11.37
C VAL A 151 -2.21 15.57 12.13
N ASP A 152 -2.26 15.19 13.40
CA ASP A 152 -3.35 15.47 14.32
C ASP A 152 -3.51 16.98 14.55
N TYR A 153 -2.40 17.67 14.86
CA TYR A 153 -2.43 19.12 15.13
C TYR A 153 -2.89 19.95 13.92
N TYR A 154 -2.40 19.63 12.72
CA TYR A 154 -2.78 20.36 11.50
C TYR A 154 -4.02 19.78 10.82
N ASP A 155 -4.63 18.72 11.35
CA ASP A 155 -5.80 18.06 10.77
C ASP A 155 -5.63 17.76 9.27
N CYS A 156 -4.61 16.96 8.96
CA CYS A 156 -4.27 16.57 7.58
C CYS A 156 -4.19 15.04 7.40
N HIS A 157 -5.13 14.32 8.02
CA HIS A 157 -5.18 12.85 8.04
C HIS A 157 -5.28 12.21 6.64
N GLU A 158 -6.06 12.81 5.73
CA GLU A 158 -6.31 12.27 4.38
C GLU A 158 -5.02 12.11 3.55
N VAL A 159 -4.08 13.06 3.64
CA VAL A 159 -2.85 13.01 2.83
C VAL A 159 -1.89 11.91 3.26
N ILE A 160 -1.96 11.46 4.51
CA ILE A 160 -1.12 10.39 5.09
C ILE A 160 -1.72 9.00 4.85
N TYR A 161 -2.95 8.92 4.34
CA TYR A 161 -3.73 7.68 4.27
C TYR A 161 -2.99 6.47 3.69
N VAL A 162 -2.19 6.69 2.63
CA VAL A 162 -1.45 5.62 1.95
C VAL A 162 -0.21 5.15 2.71
N TYR A 163 0.31 5.95 3.65
CA TYR A 163 1.51 5.65 4.43
C TYR A 163 1.23 4.97 5.77
N ARG A 164 0.02 5.13 6.33
CA ARG A 164 -0.32 4.56 7.65
C ARG A 164 -0.11 3.05 7.73
N GLY A 165 -0.41 2.33 6.65
CA GLY A 165 -0.25 0.88 6.57
C GLY A 165 1.22 0.45 6.70
N PRO A 166 2.09 0.82 5.75
CA PRO A 166 3.53 0.53 5.80
C PRO A 166 4.19 0.91 7.13
N TRP A 167 3.98 2.13 7.63
CA TRP A 167 4.60 2.59 8.87
C TRP A 167 4.16 1.79 10.10
N LEU A 168 2.88 1.40 10.17
CA LEU A 168 2.38 0.51 11.22
C LEU A 168 2.92 -0.93 11.07
N ILE A 169 3.02 -1.43 9.83
CA ILE A 169 3.56 -2.78 9.53
C ILE A 169 5.01 -2.90 9.97
N ASN A 170 5.85 -1.92 9.64
CA ASN A 170 7.27 -1.95 9.96
C ASN A 170 7.51 -1.75 11.47
N ASN A 171 6.54 -1.17 12.17
CA ASN A 171 6.51 -1.07 13.63
C ASN A 171 5.62 -2.13 14.30
N ARG A 172 5.29 -3.26 13.62
CA ARG A 172 4.45 -4.36 14.16
C ARG A 172 5.09 -5.17 15.29
N ARG A 173 6.34 -4.91 15.65
CA ARG A 173 6.93 -5.49 16.86
C ARG A 173 6.21 -4.89 18.06
N LEU A 174 5.02 -5.42 18.32
CA LEU A 174 4.30 -5.20 19.56
C LEU A 174 5.26 -5.58 20.69
N PRO A 175 5.23 -4.84 21.82
CA PRO A 175 5.84 -5.32 23.05
C PRO A 175 5.43 -6.78 23.26
N ARG A 176 6.32 -7.59 23.86
CA ARG A 176 5.97 -8.98 24.17
C ARG A 176 4.59 -9.00 24.81
N PRO A 177 3.65 -9.85 24.33
CA PRO A 177 2.29 -9.88 24.85
C PRO A 177 2.40 -10.15 26.35
N ARG A 178 2.22 -9.11 27.19
CA ARG A 178 2.20 -9.04 28.67
C ARG A 178 2.91 -7.80 29.28
N GLU A 179 3.63 -6.98 28.52
CA GLU A 179 4.36 -5.84 29.10
C GLU A 179 3.85 -4.49 28.56
N LEU A 180 3.24 -3.69 29.45
CA LEU A 180 2.97 -2.28 29.19
C LEU A 180 4.30 -1.52 29.24
N CYS A 181 4.68 -0.84 28.16
CA CYS A 181 5.91 -0.05 28.09
C CYS A 181 5.66 1.26 27.33
N GLU A 182 6.69 2.11 27.23
CA GLU A 182 6.62 3.41 26.55
C GLU A 182 6.21 3.25 25.08
N THR A 183 6.71 2.19 24.43
CA THR A 183 6.33 1.86 23.05
C THR A 183 4.84 1.54 22.93
N SER A 184 4.24 0.87 23.92
CA SER A 184 2.79 0.59 23.93
C SER A 184 1.96 1.88 23.94
N LEU A 185 2.39 2.89 24.70
CA LEU A 185 1.71 4.19 24.77
C LEU A 185 1.87 5.00 23.48
N LEU A 186 3.03 4.92 22.83
CA LEU A 186 3.23 5.50 21.49
C LEU A 186 2.36 4.80 20.45
N HIS A 187 2.31 3.46 20.46
CA HIS A 187 1.41 2.69 19.57
C HIS A 187 -0.06 3.03 19.83
N LEU A 188 -0.46 3.22 21.09
CA LEU A 188 -1.81 3.65 21.44
C LEU A 188 -2.15 4.98 20.74
N TYR A 189 -1.28 5.97 20.88
CA TYR A 189 -1.47 7.28 20.25
C TYR A 189 -1.52 7.17 18.71
N ILE A 190 -0.53 6.54 18.10
CA ILE A 190 -0.43 6.40 16.64
C ILE A 190 -1.62 5.65 16.05
N CYS A 191 -2.06 4.56 16.70
CA CYS A 191 -3.22 3.81 16.23
C CYS A 191 -4.52 4.59 16.38
N GLY A 192 -4.61 5.49 17.37
CA GLY A 192 -5.68 6.47 17.48
C GLY A 192 -5.67 7.41 16.27
N VAL A 193 -4.55 8.12 16.05
CA VAL A 193 -4.35 9.08 14.95
C VAL A 193 -4.66 8.48 13.58
N PHE A 194 -4.16 7.27 13.31
CA PHE A 194 -4.32 6.63 12.00
C PHE A 194 -5.53 5.71 11.88
N SER A 195 -6.42 5.70 12.89
CA SER A 195 -7.66 4.93 12.96
C SER A 195 -7.47 3.40 12.78
N HIS A 196 -6.38 2.83 13.30
CA HIS A 196 -6.12 1.39 13.23
C HIS A 196 -6.78 0.62 14.41
N LYS A 197 -8.10 0.42 14.30
CA LYS A 197 -9.00 -0.07 15.37
C LYS A 197 -8.46 -1.27 16.16
N GLU A 198 -8.09 -2.36 15.51
CA GLU A 198 -7.68 -3.60 16.20
C GLU A 198 -6.40 -3.42 17.03
N ALA A 199 -5.43 -2.65 16.53
CA ALA A 199 -4.20 -2.37 17.27
C ALA A 199 -4.45 -1.38 18.41
N TYR A 200 -5.31 -0.39 18.19
CA TYR A 200 -5.74 0.56 19.23
C TYR A 200 -6.38 -0.17 20.42
N TYR A 201 -7.34 -1.07 20.17
CA TYR A 201 -8.01 -1.82 21.25
C TYR A 201 -7.05 -2.75 22.00
N GLN A 202 -6.09 -3.36 21.32
CA GLN A 202 -5.06 -4.17 21.99
C GLN A 202 -4.21 -3.31 22.93
N MET A 203 -3.85 -2.08 22.55
CA MET A 203 -3.09 -1.18 23.42
C MET A 203 -3.91 -0.69 24.61
N LEU A 204 -5.21 -0.41 24.41
CA LEU A 204 -6.13 -0.08 25.50
C LEU A 204 -6.29 -1.23 26.50
N GLU A 205 -6.38 -2.46 26.00
CA GLU A 205 -6.45 -3.65 26.86
C GLU A 205 -5.16 -3.83 27.68
N LEU A 206 -3.98 -3.64 27.06
CA LEU A 206 -2.71 -3.66 27.78
C LEU A 206 -2.64 -2.57 28.85
N LEU A 207 -3.05 -1.34 28.51
CA LEU A 207 -3.12 -0.23 29.46
C LEU A 207 -4.03 -0.56 30.65
N LEU A 208 -5.23 -1.09 30.40
CA LEU A 208 -6.19 -1.40 31.46
C LEU A 208 -5.72 -2.56 32.35
N LYS A 209 -5.17 -3.61 31.75
CA LYS A 209 -4.77 -4.83 32.46
C LYS A 209 -3.50 -4.65 33.28
N HIS A 210 -2.54 -3.90 32.77
CA HIS A 210 -1.17 -3.88 33.30
C HIS A 210 -0.72 -2.53 33.89
N SER A 211 -1.52 -1.46 33.78
CA SER A 211 -1.22 -0.22 34.51
C SER A 211 -1.28 -0.44 36.02
N GLU A 212 -0.34 0.15 36.75
CA GLU A 212 -0.26 0.13 38.21
C GLU A 212 -0.70 1.47 38.84
N GLY A 213 -1.36 2.32 38.06
CA GLY A 213 -1.90 3.61 38.51
C GLY A 213 -1.18 4.82 37.92
N LEU A 214 -1.80 6.00 38.01
CA LEU A 214 -1.27 7.24 37.43
C LEU A 214 0.15 7.62 37.83
N PRO A 215 0.61 7.42 39.09
CA PRO A 215 1.98 7.76 39.46
C PRO A 215 3.05 7.02 38.65
N SER A 216 2.70 5.86 38.08
CA SER A 216 3.61 5.05 37.25
C SER A 216 3.70 5.53 35.80
N ILE A 217 2.87 6.46 35.33
CA ILE A 217 2.81 6.87 33.92
C ILE A 217 2.98 8.39 33.81
N ASN A 218 3.99 8.82 33.04
CA ASN A 218 4.11 10.21 32.61
C ASN A 218 3.96 10.28 31.10
N THR A 219 2.89 10.94 30.63
CA THR A 219 2.60 11.10 29.20
C THR A 219 3.37 12.27 28.58
N PHE A 220 3.95 13.16 29.39
CA PHE A 220 4.49 14.45 28.95
C PHE A 220 3.52 15.17 27.99
N GLU A 221 3.98 15.53 26.79
CA GLU A 221 3.19 16.23 25.76
C GLU A 221 2.47 15.28 24.79
N LEU A 222 2.56 13.96 25.00
CA LEU A 222 1.82 13.00 24.19
C LEU A 222 0.30 13.14 24.46
N PRO A 223 -0.56 13.38 23.45
CA PRO A 223 -1.99 13.66 23.62
C PRO A 223 -2.88 12.47 24.04
N ILE A 224 -2.45 11.69 25.05
CA ILE A 224 -3.18 10.53 25.57
C ILE A 224 -3.62 10.68 27.03
N GLY A 225 -3.33 11.82 27.68
CA GLY A 225 -3.63 12.03 29.11
C GLY A 225 -5.08 11.76 29.48
N SER A 226 -6.03 12.25 28.68
CA SER A 226 -7.47 11.99 28.91
C SER A 226 -7.85 10.52 28.77
N ILE A 227 -7.17 9.77 27.90
CA ILE A 227 -7.39 8.33 27.72
C ILE A 227 -6.85 7.60 28.95
N VAL A 228 -5.64 7.94 29.39
CA VAL A 228 -5.01 7.38 30.60
C VAL A 228 -5.88 7.64 31.83
N ASP A 229 -6.42 8.85 32.01
CA ASP A 229 -7.33 9.17 33.12
C ASP A 229 -8.64 8.36 33.09
N LYS A 230 -9.21 8.18 31.90
CA LYS A 230 -10.42 7.37 31.72
C LYS A 230 -10.16 5.91 32.08
N PHE A 231 -9.04 5.36 31.62
CA PHE A 231 -8.65 3.98 31.85
C PHE A 231 -8.25 3.74 33.31
N GLU A 232 -7.65 4.74 33.95
CA GLU A 232 -7.38 4.70 35.39
C GLU A 232 -8.67 4.58 36.22
N LYS A 233 -9.71 5.36 35.88
CA LYS A 233 -11.01 5.24 36.56
C LYS A 233 -11.58 3.84 36.43
N LYS A 234 -11.48 3.24 35.24
CA LYS A 234 -11.95 1.87 35.01
C LYS A 234 -11.09 0.83 35.73
N ARG A 235 -9.77 1.00 35.76
CA ARG A 235 -8.83 0.16 36.54
C ARG A 235 -9.24 0.12 38.01
N ARG A 236 -9.47 1.29 38.63
CA ARG A 236 -9.91 1.41 40.03
C ARG A 236 -11.24 0.70 40.26
N SER A 237 -12.22 0.91 39.38
CA SER A 237 -13.53 0.24 39.44
C SER A 237 -13.38 -1.28 39.42
N ILE A 238 -12.63 -1.83 38.46
CA ILE A 238 -12.45 -3.28 38.34
C ILE A 238 -11.76 -3.86 39.58
N ILE A 239 -10.73 -3.20 40.12
CA ILE A 239 -10.08 -3.67 41.34
C ILE A 239 -11.05 -3.63 42.53
N SER A 240 -11.86 -2.57 42.66
CA SER A 240 -12.92 -2.51 43.68
C SER A 240 -13.92 -3.66 43.51
N ASP A 241 -14.41 -3.91 42.30
CA ASP A 241 -15.36 -4.99 41.99
C ASP A 241 -14.77 -6.36 42.36
N LEU A 242 -13.49 -6.62 42.02
CA LEU A 242 -12.80 -7.86 42.38
C LEU A 242 -12.65 -8.06 43.89
N LEU A 243 -12.39 -6.99 44.64
CA LEU A 243 -12.31 -7.04 46.10
C LEU A 243 -13.69 -7.23 46.74
N GLU A 244 -14.74 -6.63 46.16
CA GLU A 244 -16.13 -6.84 46.56
C GLU A 244 -16.57 -8.29 46.32
N LEU A 245 -16.17 -8.91 45.20
CA LEU A 245 -16.43 -10.34 44.96
C LEU A 245 -15.87 -11.26 46.06
N LEU A 246 -14.71 -10.92 46.63
CA LEU A 246 -14.12 -11.66 47.75
C LEU A 246 -14.87 -11.41 49.06
N GLN A 247 -15.39 -10.20 49.27
CA GLN A 247 -16.22 -9.86 50.41
C GLN A 247 -17.57 -10.57 50.35
N ASP A 248 -18.26 -10.51 49.21
CA ASP A 248 -19.52 -11.22 48.97
C ASP A 248 -19.37 -12.72 49.21
N LEU A 249 -18.30 -13.32 48.68
CA LEU A 249 -18.04 -14.74 48.89
C LEU A 249 -17.80 -15.07 50.37
N GLN A 250 -17.14 -14.18 51.12
CA GLN A 250 -16.99 -14.36 52.56
C GLN A 250 -18.35 -14.35 53.26
N ASP A 251 -19.21 -13.41 52.92
CA ASP A 251 -20.54 -13.28 53.52
C ASP A 251 -21.46 -14.45 53.13
N GLU A 252 -21.38 -14.93 51.89
CA GLU A 252 -22.02 -16.16 51.43
C GLU A 252 -21.57 -17.36 52.28
N LEU A 253 -20.25 -17.53 52.47
CA LEU A 253 -19.67 -18.66 53.22
C LEU A 253 -19.96 -18.59 54.73
N LEU A 254 -20.05 -17.40 55.31
CA LEU A 254 -20.46 -17.20 56.72
C LEU A 254 -21.90 -17.66 56.96
N ASN A 255 -22.78 -17.50 55.98
CA ASN A 255 -24.19 -17.86 56.08
C ASN A 255 -24.48 -19.30 55.60
N GLU A 256 -23.57 -19.92 54.85
CA GLU A 256 -23.75 -21.26 54.29
C GLU A 256 -23.62 -22.36 55.36
N LYS A 257 -24.77 -22.91 55.76
CA LYS A 257 -24.82 -23.99 56.78
C LYS A 257 -24.24 -25.33 56.32
N ALA A 258 -24.22 -25.60 55.02
CA ALA A 258 -23.76 -26.87 54.48
C ALA A 258 -23.42 -26.79 52.98
N CYS A 259 -22.38 -27.50 52.58
CA CYS A 259 -21.98 -27.68 51.18
C CYS A 259 -23.12 -28.25 50.33
N ALA A 260 -23.38 -27.64 49.17
CA ALA A 260 -24.44 -28.07 48.24
C ALA A 260 -24.36 -29.56 47.87
N LEU A 261 -23.15 -30.11 47.72
CA LEU A 261 -22.88 -31.49 47.30
C LEU A 261 -22.85 -32.49 48.47
N ALA A 262 -22.09 -32.19 49.52
CA ALA A 262 -21.90 -33.11 50.65
C ALA A 262 -22.92 -32.95 51.77
N LYS A 263 -23.71 -31.88 51.76
CA LYS A 263 -24.68 -31.52 52.82
C LYS A 263 -24.04 -31.47 54.22
N LYS A 264 -22.75 -31.10 54.29
CA LYS A 264 -21.95 -30.95 55.52
C LYS A 264 -21.33 -29.55 55.64
N PRO A 265 -21.12 -29.03 56.87
CA PRO A 265 -20.56 -27.69 57.10
C PRO A 265 -19.05 -27.61 56.85
N ASP A 266 -18.38 -28.74 56.65
CA ASP A 266 -16.91 -28.79 56.62
C ASP A 266 -16.30 -28.01 55.44
N CYS A 267 -16.90 -28.10 54.23
CA CYS A 267 -16.40 -27.37 53.06
C CYS A 267 -16.54 -25.84 53.16
N PRO A 268 -17.72 -25.27 53.49
CA PRO A 268 -17.82 -23.81 53.63
C PRO A 268 -16.90 -23.29 54.74
N SER A 269 -16.77 -24.01 55.86
CA SER A 269 -15.84 -23.63 56.95
C SER A 269 -14.37 -23.61 56.49
N LEU A 270 -13.96 -24.61 55.71
CA LEU A 270 -12.59 -24.72 55.20
C LEU A 270 -12.29 -23.65 54.14
N SER A 271 -13.21 -23.44 53.18
CA SER A 271 -13.10 -22.38 52.18
C SER A 271 -13.09 -20.99 52.82
N LEU A 272 -13.90 -20.77 53.87
CA LEU A 272 -13.93 -19.50 54.61
C LEU A 272 -12.59 -19.22 55.28
N GLY A 273 -12.00 -20.20 55.98
CA GLY A 273 -10.70 -20.02 56.62
C GLY A 273 -9.56 -19.72 55.63
N VAL A 274 -9.59 -20.35 54.45
CA VAL A 274 -8.65 -20.07 53.36
C VAL A 274 -8.87 -18.67 52.78
N LEU A 275 -10.12 -18.30 52.50
CA LEU A 275 -10.47 -16.99 51.97
C LEU A 275 -10.09 -15.85 52.93
N MET A 276 -10.39 -16.00 54.23
CA MET A 276 -10.03 -15.00 55.25
C MET A 276 -8.51 -14.79 55.33
N ARG A 277 -7.73 -15.88 55.28
CA ARG A 277 -6.26 -15.79 55.25
C ARG A 277 -5.78 -15.11 53.99
N ALA A 278 -6.30 -15.51 52.83
CA ALA A 278 -5.95 -14.92 51.56
C ALA A 278 -6.25 -13.42 51.50
N ARG A 279 -7.41 -12.97 52.00
CA ARG A 279 -7.75 -11.56 52.08
C ARG A 279 -6.81 -10.78 52.99
N HIS A 280 -6.44 -11.36 54.14
CA HIS A 280 -5.42 -10.79 55.01
C HIS A 280 -4.07 -10.68 54.29
N ASP A 281 -3.67 -11.72 53.56
CA ASP A 281 -2.40 -11.75 52.81
C ASP A 281 -2.42 -10.75 51.63
N PHE A 282 -3.56 -10.58 50.95
CA PHE A 282 -3.71 -9.60 49.87
C PHE A 282 -3.61 -8.16 50.36
N ALA A 283 -4.25 -7.84 51.48
CA ALA A 283 -4.16 -6.51 52.10
C ALA A 283 -2.72 -6.17 52.50
N ASN A 284 -1.90 -7.18 52.83
CA ASN A 284 -0.53 -7.04 53.28
C ASN A 284 0.50 -7.59 52.27
N ALA A 285 0.13 -7.72 50.99
CA ALA A 285 0.95 -8.40 49.98
C ALA A 285 2.28 -7.68 49.71
N ASN A 286 2.29 -6.36 49.85
CA ASN A 286 3.48 -5.53 49.79
C ASN A 286 3.49 -4.61 51.02
N ALA A 287 4.57 -4.69 51.81
CA ALA A 287 4.72 -3.92 53.06
C ALA A 287 4.84 -2.40 52.81
N ASP A 288 5.34 -2.00 51.65
CA ASP A 288 5.55 -0.60 51.28
C ASP A 288 4.35 0.00 50.54
N VAL A 289 3.52 -0.85 49.92
CA VAL A 289 2.36 -0.43 49.11
C VAL A 289 1.16 -1.33 49.41
N PRO A 290 0.32 -1.00 50.43
CA PRO A 290 -0.86 -1.80 50.75
C PRO A 290 -1.90 -1.72 49.63
N LEU A 291 -2.71 -2.78 49.47
CA LEU A 291 -3.78 -2.84 48.47
C LEU A 291 -4.99 -2.00 48.93
N GLU A 292 -4.84 -0.68 48.88
CA GLU A 292 -5.83 0.30 49.31
C GLU A 292 -6.13 1.30 48.20
N TYR A 293 -7.36 1.83 48.16
CA TYR A 293 -7.75 2.85 47.18
C TYR A 293 -6.77 4.04 47.24
N PRO A 294 -6.21 4.52 46.11
CA PRO A 294 -6.59 4.29 44.70
C PRO A 294 -5.90 3.10 44.00
N TYR A 295 -5.37 2.15 44.77
CA TYR A 295 -4.72 0.91 44.33
C TYR A 295 -3.47 1.14 43.50
N ASN A 296 -2.67 2.15 43.85
CA ASN A 296 -1.37 2.38 43.20
C ASN A 296 -0.44 1.20 43.46
N GLY A 297 0.39 0.81 42.49
CA GLY A 297 1.26 -0.36 42.57
C GLY A 297 0.58 -1.70 42.26
N TYR A 298 -0.73 -1.69 41.94
CA TYR A 298 -1.48 -2.91 41.63
C TYR A 298 -2.19 -2.80 40.28
N SER A 299 -1.92 -3.74 39.40
CA SER A 299 -2.61 -3.90 38.12
C SER A 299 -3.80 -4.86 38.22
N VAL A 300 -4.77 -4.73 37.32
CA VAL A 300 -5.93 -5.64 37.26
C VAL A 300 -5.48 -7.08 37.03
N ASP A 301 -4.53 -7.30 36.12
CA ASP A 301 -3.96 -8.63 35.85
C ASP A 301 -3.27 -9.21 37.10
N MET A 302 -2.55 -8.39 37.87
CA MET A 302 -1.94 -8.83 39.13
C MET A 302 -2.99 -9.29 40.14
N VAL A 303 -4.05 -8.50 40.36
CA VAL A 303 -5.13 -8.86 41.31
C VAL A 303 -5.89 -10.11 40.84
N ILE A 304 -6.20 -10.22 39.55
CA ILE A 304 -6.81 -11.42 38.97
C ILE A 304 -5.91 -12.63 39.18
N ARG A 305 -4.60 -12.52 38.93
CA ARG A 305 -3.64 -13.61 39.17
C ARG A 305 -3.56 -13.99 40.64
N MET A 306 -3.56 -13.02 41.55
CA MET A 306 -3.60 -13.28 43.00
C MET A 306 -4.82 -14.14 43.35
N ILE A 307 -6.01 -13.80 42.82
CA ILE A 307 -7.24 -14.58 43.02
C ILE A 307 -7.17 -15.96 42.35
N LYS A 308 -6.68 -16.05 41.12
CA LYS A 308 -6.53 -17.31 40.36
C LYS A 308 -5.53 -18.28 41.02
N LEU A 309 -4.55 -17.76 41.76
CA LEU A 309 -3.50 -18.54 42.43
C LEU A 309 -3.82 -18.90 43.90
N LEU A 310 -5.02 -18.57 44.37
CA LEU A 310 -5.46 -18.96 45.73
C LEU A 310 -5.33 -20.46 45.94
N HIS A 311 -4.66 -20.85 47.02
CA HIS A 311 -4.49 -22.25 47.35
C HIS A 311 -5.82 -22.87 47.77
N GLU A 312 -6.37 -23.75 46.93
CA GLU A 312 -7.65 -24.38 47.24
C GLU A 312 -7.51 -25.63 48.11
N PRO A 313 -8.29 -25.72 49.20
CA PRO A 313 -8.31 -26.93 50.00
C PRO A 313 -8.99 -28.06 49.24
N ARG A 314 -8.45 -29.28 49.33
CA ARG A 314 -9.13 -30.47 48.79
C ARG A 314 -10.48 -30.63 49.50
N PRO A 315 -11.60 -30.82 48.77
CA PRO A 315 -12.90 -31.02 49.41
C PRO A 315 -12.90 -32.30 50.24
N LEU A 316 -13.57 -32.25 51.38
CA LEU A 316 -13.66 -33.36 52.35
C LEU A 316 -14.68 -34.44 51.95
N HIS A 317 -15.04 -34.50 50.67
CA HIS A 317 -16.03 -35.43 50.11
C HIS A 317 -15.61 -35.95 48.73
N SER A 318 -16.18 -37.09 48.32
CA SER A 318 -15.77 -37.85 47.13
C SER A 318 -15.94 -37.09 45.80
N ASN A 319 -15.13 -37.52 44.81
CA ASN A 319 -14.66 -36.77 43.64
C ASN A 319 -15.55 -36.86 42.37
N ARG A 320 -16.89 -36.84 42.50
CA ARG A 320 -17.78 -37.10 41.33
C ARG A 320 -18.14 -35.88 40.47
N SER A 321 -17.69 -34.67 40.79
CA SER A 321 -18.05 -33.46 40.04
C SER A 321 -16.91 -32.43 40.06
N LYS A 322 -15.96 -32.58 39.13
CA LYS A 322 -14.93 -31.58 38.85
C LYS A 322 -15.28 -30.86 37.56
N HIS A 323 -15.31 -29.53 37.57
CA HIS A 323 -15.27 -28.77 36.34
C HIS A 323 -13.79 -28.66 35.92
N ARG A 324 -13.50 -29.00 34.67
CA ARG A 324 -12.15 -28.82 34.09
C ARG A 324 -12.15 -27.48 33.35
N SER A 325 -11.41 -26.49 33.86
CA SER A 325 -11.12 -25.27 33.11
C SER A 325 -9.79 -25.45 32.38
N PHE A 326 -9.78 -25.22 31.07
CA PHE A 326 -8.55 -25.21 30.28
C PHE A 326 -7.75 -23.92 30.51
N GLU A 327 -8.39 -22.81 30.89
CA GLU A 327 -7.78 -21.48 31.02
C GLU A 327 -7.06 -21.26 32.35
N TRP A 328 -7.59 -21.81 33.45
CA TRP A 328 -6.96 -21.70 34.77
C TRP A 328 -6.00 -22.86 35.08
N GLY A 329 -5.85 -23.83 34.16
CA GLY A 329 -4.93 -24.96 34.27
C GLY A 329 -5.23 -25.94 35.41
N GLN A 330 -6.39 -25.83 36.07
CA GLN A 330 -6.76 -26.63 37.25
C GLN A 330 -8.22 -27.10 37.20
N SER A 331 -8.51 -28.19 37.92
CA SER A 331 -9.87 -28.73 38.07
C SER A 331 -10.49 -28.21 39.37
N PHE A 332 -11.53 -27.39 39.28
CA PHE A 332 -12.20 -26.81 40.44
C PHE A 332 -13.46 -27.61 40.81
N HIS A 333 -13.75 -27.64 42.10
CA HIS A 333 -15.05 -28.11 42.59
C HIS A 333 -16.03 -26.94 42.68
N PRO A 334 -17.33 -27.11 42.38
CA PRO A 334 -18.31 -26.04 42.56
C PRO A 334 -18.34 -25.43 43.97
N CYS A 335 -17.91 -26.18 44.98
CA CYS A 335 -17.86 -25.72 46.37
C CYS A 335 -16.54 -25.01 46.77
N SER A 336 -15.54 -24.99 45.88
CA SER A 336 -14.26 -24.30 46.07
C SER A 336 -14.36 -22.79 45.79
N ILE A 337 -13.34 -22.02 46.19
CA ILE A 337 -13.28 -20.58 45.95
C ILE A 337 -13.24 -20.28 44.45
N GLY A 338 -12.32 -20.87 43.69
CA GLY A 338 -12.21 -20.72 42.25
C GLY A 338 -13.45 -21.22 41.51
N GLY A 339 -14.05 -22.33 41.95
CA GLY A 339 -15.33 -22.81 41.38
C GLY A 339 -16.49 -21.82 41.54
N ARG A 340 -16.55 -21.06 42.63
CA ARG A 340 -17.59 -20.05 42.90
C ARG A 340 -17.30 -18.72 42.22
N LEU A 341 -16.02 -18.36 42.08
CA LEU A 341 -15.60 -17.10 41.48
C LEU A 341 -15.42 -17.19 39.95
N TYR A 342 -15.29 -18.39 39.38
CA TYR A 342 -14.96 -18.60 37.97
C TYR A 342 -15.81 -17.73 37.03
N TYR A 343 -17.14 -17.91 37.03
CA TYR A 343 -18.01 -17.15 36.14
C TYR A 343 -18.05 -15.65 36.46
N LYS A 344 -17.83 -15.26 37.73
CA LYS A 344 -17.78 -13.84 38.11
C LYS A 344 -16.50 -13.18 37.56
N ILE A 345 -15.36 -13.87 37.61
CA ILE A 345 -14.08 -13.38 37.06
C ILE A 345 -14.09 -13.39 35.53
N GLU A 346 -14.64 -14.44 34.89
CA GLU A 346 -14.83 -14.45 33.44
C GLU A 346 -15.72 -13.28 32.98
N SER A 347 -16.75 -12.93 33.75
CA SER A 347 -17.57 -11.73 33.49
C SER A 347 -16.73 -10.45 33.55
N VAL A 348 -15.87 -10.31 34.56
CA VAL A 348 -14.96 -9.15 34.68
C VAL A 348 -13.97 -9.10 33.50
N GLU A 349 -13.39 -10.23 33.10
CA GLU A 349 -12.47 -10.31 31.95
C GLU A 349 -13.19 -9.97 30.63
N SER A 350 -14.44 -10.39 30.46
CA SER A 350 -15.32 -9.98 29.36
C SER A 350 -15.64 -8.48 29.38
N ASP A 351 -15.87 -7.91 30.57
CA ASP A 351 -16.15 -6.48 30.76
C ASP A 351 -14.96 -5.58 30.44
N ILE A 352 -13.73 -6.05 30.69
CA ILE A 352 -12.50 -5.38 30.25
C ILE A 352 -12.49 -5.24 28.73
N TRP A 353 -12.75 -6.35 28.03
CA TRP A 353 -12.71 -6.38 26.58
C TRP A 353 -13.84 -5.56 25.95
N SER A 354 -15.05 -5.65 26.51
CA SER A 354 -16.19 -4.86 26.04
C SER A 354 -15.98 -3.36 26.26
N PHE A 355 -15.40 -2.96 27.40
CA PHE A 355 -15.06 -1.56 27.69
C PHE A 355 -14.06 -1.00 26.69
N CYS A 356 -12.98 -1.74 26.39
CA CYS A 356 -11.96 -1.29 25.44
C CYS A 356 -12.53 -1.07 24.03
N ARG A 357 -13.46 -1.93 23.59
CA ARG A 357 -14.14 -1.80 22.28
C ARG A 357 -15.25 -0.75 22.27
N SER A 358 -15.78 -0.39 23.44
CA SER A 358 -16.78 0.66 23.57
C SER A 358 -16.18 2.07 23.49
N ASP A 359 -14.87 2.20 23.65
CA ASP A 359 -14.17 3.48 23.60
C ASP A 359 -14.09 4.01 22.16
N ARG A 360 -15.17 4.69 21.76
CA ARG A 360 -15.26 5.46 20.52
C ARG A 360 -14.74 6.87 20.77
N GLN A 361 -13.44 7.04 20.96
CA GLN A 361 -12.85 8.38 20.90
C GLN A 361 -12.96 8.87 19.43
N GLY A 362 -13.19 10.17 19.22
CA GLY A 362 -13.47 10.80 17.91
C GLY A 362 -12.36 10.73 16.84
N TRP A 363 -11.41 9.81 17.01
CA TRP A 363 -10.32 9.47 16.10
C TRP A 363 -10.67 8.26 15.21
N ILE A 364 -11.69 7.51 15.62
CA ILE A 364 -12.17 6.33 14.93
C ILE A 364 -13.49 6.72 14.27
N ASP A 365 -13.41 7.38 13.12
CA ASP A 365 -14.58 7.48 12.26
C ASP A 365 -15.04 6.07 11.86
N ASP A 366 -16.35 5.90 11.84
CA ASP A 366 -16.96 4.71 11.27
C ASP A 366 -16.60 4.64 9.77
N GLU A 367 -16.67 3.43 9.20
CA GLU A 367 -16.79 3.32 7.75
C GLU A 367 -17.84 4.32 7.25
N PRO A 368 -17.67 4.87 6.03
CA PRO A 368 -18.70 5.73 5.45
C PRO A 368 -20.05 5.06 5.65
N PRO A 369 -21.07 5.78 6.16
CA PRO A 369 -22.31 5.17 6.62
C PRO A 369 -22.92 4.36 5.48
N ASP A 370 -22.85 3.04 5.59
CA ASP A 370 -23.59 2.20 4.68
C ASP A 370 -25.08 2.33 5.04
N ARG A 371 -25.86 2.71 4.02
CA ARG A 371 -27.33 2.80 4.02
C ARG A 371 -27.97 3.86 4.93
N ALA A 372 -27.98 5.09 4.43
CA ALA A 372 -29.25 5.81 4.35
C ALA A 372 -29.87 5.50 2.98
N THR A 373 -30.90 4.66 2.95
CA THR A 373 -31.84 4.55 1.83
C THR A 373 -32.54 5.90 1.65
N ARG A 374 -31.89 6.82 0.93
CA ARG A 374 -32.58 7.97 0.32
C ARG A 374 -33.55 7.37 -0.68
N LYS A 375 -34.83 7.34 -0.29
CA LYS A 375 -35.95 7.06 -1.20
C LYS A 375 -35.79 7.91 -2.44
N ARG A 376 -35.44 7.25 -3.54
CA ARG A 376 -35.34 7.81 -4.90
C ARG A 376 -36.72 8.39 -5.23
N LYS A 377 -36.83 9.72 -5.32
CA LYS A 377 -37.95 10.33 -6.03
C LYS A 377 -37.68 10.07 -7.50
N ARG A 378 -38.49 9.21 -8.12
CA ARG A 378 -38.46 8.91 -9.54
C ARG A 378 -39.01 10.16 -10.25
N SER A 379 -38.15 11.10 -10.60
CA SER A 379 -38.46 12.13 -11.59
C SER A 379 -38.04 11.58 -12.95
N THR A 380 -39.03 11.16 -13.74
CA THR A 380 -38.92 10.99 -15.18
C THR A 380 -38.70 12.37 -15.79
N GLU A 381 -37.44 12.80 -15.90
CA GLU A 381 -37.02 13.89 -16.78
C GLU A 381 -35.92 13.36 -17.70
N MET A 382 -36.00 13.74 -18.97
CA MET A 382 -35.10 13.31 -20.05
C MET A 382 -33.63 13.67 -19.74
N PRO A 383 -32.63 12.94 -20.27
CA PRO A 383 -31.22 13.23 -19.98
C PRO A 383 -30.87 14.64 -20.45
N SER A 384 -30.49 15.50 -19.51
CA SER A 384 -30.05 16.86 -19.78
C SER A 384 -28.74 16.85 -20.56
N THR A 385 -28.64 17.70 -21.57
CA THR A 385 -27.43 18.06 -22.32
C THR A 385 -26.41 18.87 -21.51
N GLU A 386 -26.49 18.86 -20.18
CA GLU A 386 -25.59 19.61 -19.30
C GLU A 386 -24.29 18.83 -19.03
N PRO A 387 -23.13 19.50 -19.03
CA PRO A 387 -21.85 18.85 -18.78
C PRO A 387 -21.75 18.36 -17.33
N ILE A 388 -21.12 17.21 -17.13
CA ILE A 388 -20.85 16.69 -15.79
C ILE A 388 -19.75 17.55 -15.14
N VAL A 389 -20.01 18.13 -13.98
CA VAL A 389 -19.01 18.93 -13.24
C VAL A 389 -18.50 18.15 -12.03
N TYR A 390 -17.19 17.90 -11.98
CA TYR A 390 -16.50 17.25 -10.88
C TYR A 390 -15.55 18.23 -10.18
N ASN A 391 -15.87 18.60 -8.94
CA ASN A 391 -15.10 19.56 -8.17
C ASN A 391 -14.03 18.86 -7.33
N ILE A 392 -12.76 19.01 -7.72
CA ILE A 392 -11.62 18.47 -6.99
C ILE A 392 -11.13 19.44 -5.94
N ASP A 393 -10.91 20.68 -6.36
CA ASP A 393 -10.67 21.81 -5.47
C ASP A 393 -11.78 22.84 -5.70
N THR A 394 -12.64 23.04 -4.69
CA THR A 394 -13.70 24.05 -4.75
C THR A 394 -13.14 25.48 -4.80
N GLY A 395 -11.93 25.69 -4.30
CA GLY A 395 -11.14 26.91 -4.46
C GLY A 395 -10.24 26.90 -5.69
N GLY A 396 -10.30 25.85 -6.50
CA GLY A 396 -9.43 25.63 -7.66
C GLY A 396 -9.51 26.78 -8.67
N ASP A 397 -8.34 27.10 -9.24
CA ASP A 397 -8.09 28.21 -10.16
C ASP A 397 -7.91 27.75 -11.63
N ALA A 398 -8.01 26.44 -11.89
CA ALA A 398 -7.95 25.87 -13.23
C ALA A 398 -9.09 24.88 -13.49
N GLU A 399 -9.39 24.66 -14.77
CA GLU A 399 -10.43 23.74 -15.23
C GLU A 399 -9.87 22.81 -16.31
N ILE A 400 -10.09 21.49 -16.19
CA ILE A 400 -9.82 20.53 -17.27
C ILE A 400 -11.16 20.16 -17.90
N ILE A 401 -11.28 20.34 -19.22
CA ILE A 401 -12.48 20.05 -19.99
C ILE A 401 -12.19 18.80 -20.83
N LEU A 402 -12.83 17.68 -20.47
CA LEU A 402 -12.76 16.41 -21.16
C LEU A 402 -13.94 16.26 -22.12
N ASN A 403 -13.64 16.27 -23.41
CA ASN A 403 -14.57 15.93 -24.47
C ASN A 403 -14.49 14.43 -24.77
N ASP A 404 -15.62 13.82 -25.14
CA ASP A 404 -15.68 12.40 -25.53
C ASP A 404 -15.17 11.44 -24.42
N ALA A 405 -15.78 11.54 -23.25
CA ALA A 405 -15.29 10.99 -21.99
C ALA A 405 -15.35 9.44 -21.85
N SER A 406 -15.74 8.74 -22.92
CA SER A 406 -15.85 7.27 -22.99
C SER A 406 -15.03 6.65 -24.13
N SER A 407 -14.14 7.42 -24.77
CA SER A 407 -13.44 7.02 -25.99
C SER A 407 -12.07 6.35 -25.80
N GLN A 408 -11.63 6.15 -24.55
CA GLN A 408 -10.31 5.55 -24.28
C GLN A 408 -10.28 4.06 -24.67
N GLN A 409 -9.92 3.79 -25.93
CA GLN A 409 -9.78 2.44 -26.49
C GLN A 409 -8.46 1.81 -26.06
N ILE A 410 -8.44 1.18 -24.89
CA ILE A 410 -7.26 0.44 -24.38
C ILE A 410 -7.26 -1.02 -24.82
N VAL A 411 -8.43 -1.55 -25.17
CA VAL A 411 -8.58 -2.88 -25.74
C VAL A 411 -8.19 -2.81 -27.21
N PRO A 412 -7.08 -3.44 -27.65
CA PRO A 412 -6.84 -3.61 -29.07
C PRO A 412 -8.02 -4.34 -29.71
N ASN A 413 -8.70 -3.65 -30.63
CA ASN A 413 -9.64 -4.29 -31.51
C ASN A 413 -8.84 -5.08 -32.54
N ILE A 414 -8.71 -6.39 -32.32
CA ILE A 414 -7.84 -7.21 -33.16
C ILE A 414 -8.57 -7.50 -34.47
N LYS A 415 -8.27 -6.73 -35.51
CA LYS A 415 -8.69 -7.06 -36.88
C LYS A 415 -7.92 -8.28 -37.35
N TYR A 416 -8.49 -9.46 -37.14
CA TYR A 416 -7.95 -10.72 -37.63
C TYR A 416 -8.41 -10.99 -39.08
N LYS A 417 -7.49 -11.46 -39.93
CA LYS A 417 -7.85 -12.17 -41.16
C LYS A 417 -8.49 -13.52 -40.78
N ARG A 418 -9.48 -13.99 -41.55
CA ARG A 418 -10.27 -15.23 -41.30
C ARG A 418 -9.45 -16.48 -40.94
N GLU A 419 -8.20 -16.59 -41.38
CA GLU A 419 -7.31 -17.72 -41.06
C GLU A 419 -6.87 -17.73 -39.58
N ALA A 420 -6.89 -16.59 -38.88
CA ALA A 420 -6.56 -16.46 -37.47
C ALA A 420 -7.74 -16.75 -36.50
N GLU A 421 -8.96 -17.03 -36.99
CA GLU A 421 -10.08 -17.49 -36.15
C GLU A 421 -9.82 -18.88 -35.52
N LYS A 422 -8.96 -19.71 -36.14
CA LYS A 422 -8.47 -20.94 -35.51
C LYS A 422 -7.46 -20.66 -34.38
N ALA A 423 -6.66 -19.60 -34.49
CA ALA A 423 -5.75 -19.15 -33.43
C ALA A 423 -6.50 -18.50 -32.25
N ARG A 424 -7.67 -17.89 -32.52
CA ARG A 424 -8.60 -17.37 -31.49
C ARG A 424 -9.02 -18.45 -30.49
N ALA A 425 -9.23 -19.69 -30.91
CA ALA A 425 -9.60 -20.79 -30.01
C ALA A 425 -8.46 -21.22 -29.06
N ALA A 426 -7.20 -21.02 -29.45
CA ALA A 426 -6.04 -21.44 -28.65
C ALA A 426 -5.56 -20.37 -27.65
N ARG A 427 -5.92 -19.09 -27.85
CA ARG A 427 -5.47 -17.94 -27.03
C ARG A 427 -6.60 -17.17 -26.34
N TYR A 428 -7.82 -17.71 -26.39
CA TYR A 428 -8.97 -17.21 -25.65
C TYR A 428 -8.85 -17.61 -24.18
N ASP A 429 -8.80 -16.63 -23.28
CA ASP A 429 -8.72 -16.84 -21.83
C ASP A 429 -10.10 -17.11 -21.19
N GLY A 430 -11.14 -17.30 -22.01
CA GLY A 430 -12.51 -17.52 -21.54
C GLY A 430 -13.27 -16.24 -21.21
N ARG A 431 -12.65 -15.05 -21.26
CA ARG A 431 -13.23 -13.81 -20.75
C ARG A 431 -13.78 -12.94 -21.88
N SER A 432 -14.96 -12.38 -21.67
CA SER A 432 -15.56 -11.40 -22.59
C SER A 432 -14.77 -10.08 -22.55
N ASP A 433 -14.84 -9.32 -23.64
CA ASP A 433 -14.23 -7.99 -23.70
C ASP A 433 -14.78 -7.04 -22.62
N SER A 434 -16.03 -7.24 -22.21
CA SER A 434 -16.69 -6.49 -21.13
C SER A 434 -16.07 -6.70 -19.74
N THR A 435 -15.23 -7.72 -19.55
CA THR A 435 -14.50 -7.92 -18.29
C THR A 435 -13.54 -6.77 -17.98
N PHE A 436 -13.14 -6.01 -19.00
CA PHE A 436 -12.23 -4.86 -18.89
C PHE A 436 -12.97 -3.51 -18.89
N ASP A 437 -14.30 -3.51 -19.00
CA ASP A 437 -15.09 -2.30 -18.86
C ASP A 437 -15.02 -1.80 -17.43
N ASN A 438 -15.14 -0.50 -17.25
CA ASN A 438 -15.04 0.07 -15.92
C ASN A 438 -16.23 -0.40 -15.06
N PRO A 439 -15.99 -1.02 -13.90
CA PRO A 439 -17.08 -1.36 -13.01
C PRO A 439 -17.81 -0.08 -12.55
N PRO A 440 -19.06 -0.20 -12.11
CA PRO A 440 -19.70 0.89 -11.39
C PRO A 440 -18.86 1.23 -10.16
N LEU A 441 -18.43 2.49 -10.06
CA LEU A 441 -17.67 2.97 -8.90
C LEU A 441 -18.62 3.52 -7.85
N SER A 442 -18.24 3.43 -6.59
CA SER A 442 -19.01 3.94 -5.44
C SER A 442 -18.57 5.35 -5.03
N GLY A 443 -19.28 5.94 -4.06
CA GLY A 443 -18.93 7.25 -3.51
C GLY A 443 -19.07 8.38 -4.53
N ILE A 444 -18.10 9.30 -4.53
CA ILE A 444 -18.11 10.49 -5.38
C ILE A 444 -17.98 10.18 -6.88
N TYR A 445 -17.45 9.00 -7.24
CA TYR A 445 -17.32 8.57 -8.62
C TYR A 445 -18.62 8.02 -9.24
N THR A 446 -19.69 7.87 -8.44
CA THR A 446 -21.00 7.42 -8.94
C THR A 446 -21.56 8.33 -10.02
N ILE A 447 -21.15 9.61 -10.03
CA ILE A 447 -21.50 10.60 -11.05
C ILE A 447 -21.05 10.19 -12.47
N PHE A 448 -20.07 9.29 -12.59
CA PHE A 448 -19.56 8.78 -13.86
C PHE A 448 -20.16 7.42 -14.26
N ASN A 449 -21.07 6.85 -13.47
CA ASN A 449 -21.72 5.59 -13.84
C ASN A 449 -22.85 5.89 -14.84
N THR A 450 -22.80 5.29 -16.02
CA THR A 450 -23.88 5.33 -17.00
C THR A 450 -25.12 4.62 -16.46
N GLU A 451 -26.31 5.25 -16.55
CA GLU A 451 -27.57 4.57 -16.30
C GLU A 451 -27.85 3.61 -17.46
N GLU A 452 -27.59 2.31 -17.29
CA GLU A 452 -28.04 1.30 -18.25
C GLU A 452 -29.58 1.27 -18.23
N THR A 453 -30.22 1.75 -19.30
CA THR A 453 -31.62 1.45 -19.56
C THR A 453 -31.70 -0.02 -19.93
N ASP A 454 -32.28 -0.84 -19.06
CA ASP A 454 -32.71 -2.20 -19.36
C ASP A 454 -33.68 -2.17 -20.56
N GLU A 455 -33.16 -2.22 -21.78
CA GLU A 455 -33.95 -2.67 -22.94
C GLU A 455 -34.02 -4.18 -22.82
N THR A 456 -35.10 -4.63 -22.17
CA THR A 456 -35.51 -6.04 -22.18
C THR A 456 -35.58 -6.54 -23.62
N GLU A 457 -34.69 -7.47 -23.95
CA GLU A 457 -34.75 -8.28 -25.16
C GLU A 457 -36.08 -9.06 -25.20
N GLU A 458 -37.06 -8.54 -25.94
CA GLU A 458 -38.07 -9.38 -26.57
C GLU A 458 -37.79 -9.42 -28.07
N SER A 459 -37.37 -10.61 -28.48
CA SER A 459 -37.18 -11.08 -29.84
C SER A 459 -38.24 -10.63 -30.84
N GLN A 460 -37.81 -10.11 -31.99
CA GLN A 460 -38.37 -10.51 -33.29
C GLN A 460 -37.38 -10.21 -34.42
N GLU A 461 -37.00 -11.28 -35.12
CA GLU A 461 -36.30 -11.24 -36.40
C GLU A 461 -37.17 -10.52 -37.43
N GLU A 462 -36.69 -9.39 -37.95
CA GLU A 462 -37.05 -8.97 -39.29
C GLU A 462 -35.89 -8.18 -39.92
N SER A 463 -35.38 -8.74 -41.02
CA SER A 463 -34.31 -8.20 -41.83
C SER A 463 -34.70 -6.84 -42.44
N PHE A 464 -34.03 -5.77 -42.04
CA PHE A 464 -34.02 -4.52 -42.79
C PHE A 464 -32.60 -3.95 -42.85
N GLU A 465 -32.06 -3.86 -44.07
CA GLU A 465 -30.82 -3.13 -44.36
C GLU A 465 -31.04 -1.65 -44.01
N VAL A 466 -30.46 -1.19 -42.90
CA VAL A 466 -30.36 0.24 -42.59
C VAL A 466 -28.90 0.67 -42.77
N LYS A 467 -28.73 1.67 -43.63
CA LYS A 467 -27.48 2.32 -43.97
C LYS A 467 -26.75 2.79 -42.71
N ALA A 468 -25.45 2.51 -42.66
CA ALA A 468 -24.51 3.10 -41.73
C ALA A 468 -24.46 4.62 -41.95
N ASP A 469 -25.25 5.38 -41.19
CA ASP A 469 -25.13 6.84 -41.00
C ASP A 469 -26.21 7.31 -40.01
N THR A 470 -26.07 6.98 -38.71
CA THR A 470 -26.53 7.76 -37.52
C THR A 470 -26.50 6.89 -36.26
N VAL A 471 -25.33 6.77 -35.62
CA VAL A 471 -25.27 6.51 -34.17
C VAL A 471 -24.71 7.78 -33.56
N ASN A 472 -25.61 8.68 -33.17
CA ASN A 472 -25.27 9.87 -32.40
C ASN A 472 -24.96 9.39 -30.97
N SER A 473 -23.72 8.95 -30.71
CA SER A 473 -23.27 8.72 -29.33
C SER A 473 -23.23 10.08 -28.64
N TYR A 474 -24.11 10.29 -27.65
CA TYR A 474 -24.13 11.51 -26.86
C TYR A 474 -22.73 11.77 -26.28
N GLN A 475 -22.03 12.76 -26.83
CA GLN A 475 -20.72 13.21 -26.35
C GLN A 475 -20.91 13.86 -24.98
N THR A 476 -20.65 13.11 -23.90
CA THR A 476 -20.69 13.67 -22.55
C THR A 476 -19.42 14.48 -22.31
N GLU A 477 -19.56 15.80 -22.22
CA GLU A 477 -18.50 16.70 -21.75
C GLU A 477 -18.39 16.61 -20.22
N VAL A 478 -17.17 16.48 -19.70
CA VAL A 478 -16.88 16.45 -18.27
C VAL A 478 -15.92 17.58 -17.91
N ARG A 479 -16.26 18.38 -16.91
CA ARG A 479 -15.43 19.49 -16.42
C ARG A 479 -14.89 19.20 -15.03
N PHE A 480 -13.58 19.28 -14.88
CA PHE A 480 -12.87 19.06 -13.63
C PHE A 480 -12.35 20.39 -13.10
N ARG A 481 -12.81 20.80 -11.91
CA ARG A 481 -12.27 21.99 -11.25
C ARG A 481 -11.09 21.61 -10.35
N VAL A 482 -9.92 22.16 -10.62
CA VAL A 482 -8.62 21.73 -10.08
C VAL A 482 -7.74 22.91 -9.66
N SER A 483 -6.70 22.63 -8.90
CA SER A 483 -5.66 23.60 -8.54
C SER A 483 -4.50 23.53 -9.54
N SER A 484 -4.22 24.65 -10.21
CA SER A 484 -3.10 24.74 -11.14
C SER A 484 -1.76 24.43 -10.47
N ARG A 485 -1.58 24.83 -9.20
CA ARG A 485 -0.35 24.57 -8.43
C ARG A 485 -0.12 23.10 -8.13
N HIS A 486 -1.16 22.34 -7.82
CA HIS A 486 -1.03 20.88 -7.62
C HIS A 486 -0.63 20.20 -8.92
N LEU A 487 -1.26 20.57 -10.04
CA LEU A 487 -0.89 20.05 -11.36
C LEU A 487 0.55 20.38 -11.75
N ILE A 488 0.96 21.65 -11.59
CA ILE A 488 2.31 22.14 -11.90
C ILE A 488 3.37 21.43 -11.08
N LEU A 489 3.10 21.15 -9.80
CA LEU A 489 4.07 20.50 -8.92
C LEU A 489 4.18 19.00 -9.21
N ALA A 490 3.05 18.34 -9.48
CA ALA A 490 2.98 16.90 -9.73
C ALA A 490 3.43 16.47 -11.13
N SER A 491 3.44 17.37 -12.12
CA SER A 491 3.65 17.03 -13.53
C SER A 491 4.43 18.09 -14.29
N HIS A 492 5.48 17.65 -14.99
CA HIS A 492 6.20 18.49 -15.94
C HIS A 492 5.33 18.89 -17.14
N THR A 493 4.45 17.99 -17.61
CA THR A 493 3.53 18.25 -18.72
C THR A 493 2.54 19.35 -18.37
N PHE A 494 1.88 19.27 -17.20
CA PHE A 494 0.97 20.32 -16.74
C PHE A 494 1.70 21.63 -16.46
N ARG A 495 2.94 21.58 -15.94
CA ARG A 495 3.80 22.76 -15.81
C ARG A 495 4.01 23.45 -17.14
N ALA A 496 4.41 22.70 -18.17
CA ALA A 496 4.60 23.24 -19.51
C ALA A 496 3.32 23.84 -20.10
N MET A 497 2.16 23.23 -19.86
CA MET A 497 0.85 23.75 -20.31
C MET A 497 0.45 25.04 -19.58
N LEU A 498 0.62 25.10 -18.26
CA LEU A 498 0.10 26.18 -17.40
C LEU A 498 1.06 27.34 -17.17
N GLU A 499 2.36 27.16 -17.41
CA GLU A 499 3.39 28.20 -17.31
C GLU A 499 4.03 28.55 -18.68
N GLY A 500 3.77 27.75 -19.71
CA GLY A 500 4.28 27.98 -21.07
C GLY A 500 3.51 29.05 -21.85
N PRO A 501 3.89 29.34 -23.10
CA PRO A 501 3.30 30.40 -23.93
C PRO A 501 1.92 30.02 -24.55
N TRP A 502 1.30 28.94 -24.07
CA TRP A 502 0.08 28.38 -24.63
C TRP A 502 -1.18 29.07 -24.10
N SER A 503 -2.31 28.88 -24.78
CA SER A 503 -3.59 29.51 -24.41
C SER A 503 -4.04 29.15 -22.99
N GLU A 504 -3.71 27.93 -22.57
CA GLU A 504 -3.99 27.28 -21.29
C GLU A 504 -3.36 28.03 -20.11
N SER A 505 -2.18 28.64 -20.32
CA SER A 505 -1.52 29.47 -19.30
C SER A 505 -2.34 30.72 -18.95
N THR A 506 -3.04 31.28 -19.94
CA THR A 506 -3.80 32.53 -19.81
C THR A 506 -5.25 32.25 -19.43
N SER A 507 -5.88 31.25 -20.07
CA SER A 507 -7.27 30.88 -19.81
C SER A 507 -7.45 30.05 -18.53
N ARG A 508 -6.37 29.40 -18.05
CA ARG A 508 -6.41 28.37 -17.00
C ARG A 508 -7.38 27.21 -17.32
N GLN A 509 -7.66 26.99 -18.61
CA GLN A 509 -8.50 25.92 -19.10
C GLN A 509 -7.68 24.96 -19.97
N ILE A 510 -7.64 23.68 -19.60
CA ILE A 510 -6.98 22.63 -20.36
C ILE A 510 -8.06 21.80 -21.07
N LYS A 511 -8.06 21.80 -22.40
CA LYS A 511 -9.00 20.97 -23.17
C LYS A 511 -8.33 19.65 -23.55
N THR A 512 -9.02 18.55 -23.34
CA THR A 512 -8.53 17.21 -23.68
C THR A 512 -9.67 16.33 -24.18
N SER A 513 -9.34 15.27 -24.89
CA SER A 513 -10.28 14.22 -25.32
C SER A 513 -9.60 12.85 -25.24
N GLY A 514 -10.35 11.77 -25.48
CA GLY A 514 -9.75 10.43 -25.56
C GLY A 514 -9.53 9.73 -24.22
N TRP A 515 -9.76 10.41 -23.09
CA TRP A 515 -9.59 9.83 -21.76
C TRP A 515 -10.90 9.28 -21.19
N ASP A 516 -10.78 8.23 -20.40
CA ASP A 516 -11.88 7.74 -19.57
C ASP A 516 -12.09 8.68 -18.37
N ALA A 517 -13.32 9.13 -18.17
CA ALA A 517 -13.66 10.09 -17.12
C ALA A 517 -13.29 9.59 -15.71
N LYS A 518 -13.55 8.30 -15.42
CA LYS A 518 -13.31 7.70 -14.10
C LYS A 518 -11.81 7.64 -13.81
N ALA A 519 -11.02 7.17 -14.78
CA ALA A 519 -9.57 7.09 -14.65
C ALA A 519 -8.95 8.48 -14.48
N LEU A 520 -9.37 9.48 -15.26
CA LEU A 520 -8.86 10.84 -15.14
C LEU A 520 -9.22 11.45 -13.78
N ALA A 521 -10.45 11.26 -13.30
CA ALA A 521 -10.86 11.72 -11.97
C ALA A 521 -9.98 11.15 -10.86
N ILE A 522 -9.68 9.84 -10.90
CA ILE A 522 -8.81 9.16 -9.92
C ILE A 522 -7.39 9.74 -9.93
N VAL A 523 -6.82 9.98 -11.12
CA VAL A 523 -5.48 10.58 -11.25
C VAL A 523 -5.45 11.98 -10.68
N LEU A 524 -6.45 12.80 -10.99
CA LEU A 524 -6.52 14.16 -10.49
C LEU A 524 -6.75 14.18 -8.97
N ASP A 525 -7.56 13.28 -8.41
CA ASP A 525 -7.72 13.14 -6.96
C ASP A 525 -6.40 12.77 -6.29
N ALA A 526 -5.63 11.86 -6.88
CA ALA A 526 -4.32 11.48 -6.37
C ALA A 526 -3.33 12.66 -6.39
N ILE A 527 -3.32 13.47 -7.45
CA ILE A 527 -2.50 14.70 -7.54
C ILE A 527 -2.87 15.71 -6.44
N HIS A 528 -4.15 15.77 -6.07
CA HIS A 528 -4.67 16.69 -5.07
C HIS A 528 -4.66 16.12 -3.64
N GLY A 529 -4.04 14.95 -3.43
CA GLY A 529 -3.93 14.32 -2.12
C GLY A 529 -5.25 13.78 -1.56
N ARG A 530 -6.31 13.64 -2.38
CA ARG A 530 -7.64 13.17 -1.96
C ARG A 530 -7.73 11.64 -1.91
N TYR A 531 -6.86 11.02 -1.13
CA TYR A 531 -6.68 9.56 -1.14
C TYR A 531 -7.82 8.77 -0.51
N ASP A 532 -8.59 9.37 0.41
CA ASP A 532 -9.67 8.68 1.13
C ASP A 532 -10.79 8.22 0.20
N ASN A 533 -11.05 8.99 -0.86
CA ASN A 533 -12.11 8.71 -1.82
C ASN A 533 -11.70 7.67 -2.87
N ILE A 534 -10.39 7.51 -3.14
CA ILE A 534 -9.89 6.70 -4.24
C ILE A 534 -10.19 5.21 -4.00
N PRO A 535 -10.81 4.51 -4.98
CA PRO A 535 -11.16 3.11 -4.82
C PRO A 535 -9.92 2.22 -4.66
N LYS A 536 -9.89 1.40 -3.60
CA LYS A 536 -8.81 0.41 -3.37
C LYS A 536 -8.92 -0.81 -4.27
N ILE A 537 -10.14 -1.15 -4.67
CA ILE A 537 -10.43 -2.30 -5.52
C ILE A 537 -10.86 -1.76 -6.88
N ILE A 538 -10.04 -2.01 -7.89
CA ILE A 538 -10.30 -1.67 -9.29
C ILE A 538 -10.04 -2.91 -10.14
N ASN A 539 -10.65 -2.97 -11.33
CA ASN A 539 -10.32 -4.02 -12.28
C ASN A 539 -9.06 -3.67 -13.09
N LEU A 540 -8.52 -4.67 -13.80
CA LEU A 540 -7.31 -4.51 -14.59
C LEU A 540 -7.47 -3.46 -15.71
N GLY A 541 -8.67 -3.34 -16.29
CA GLY A 541 -8.97 -2.35 -17.31
C GLY A 541 -8.81 -0.91 -16.79
N LEU A 542 -9.41 -0.60 -15.65
CA LEU A 542 -9.29 0.72 -15.01
C LEU A 542 -7.84 1.02 -14.59
N LEU A 543 -7.10 0.02 -14.08
CA LEU A 543 -5.67 0.20 -13.73
C LEU A 543 -4.84 0.62 -14.95
N VAL A 544 -5.07 -0.01 -16.11
CA VAL A 544 -4.36 0.36 -17.34
C VAL A 544 -4.77 1.76 -17.81
N ARG A 545 -6.06 2.13 -17.75
CA ARG A 545 -6.52 3.50 -18.07
C ARG A 545 -5.83 4.55 -17.22
N ILE A 546 -5.73 4.32 -15.92
CA ILE A 546 -4.99 5.16 -14.99
C ILE A 546 -3.51 5.24 -15.39
N ALA A 547 -2.86 4.09 -15.61
CA ALA A 547 -1.45 4.05 -15.99
C ALA A 547 -1.17 4.84 -17.29
N THR A 548 -2.04 4.76 -18.30
CA THR A 548 -1.89 5.52 -19.55
C THR A 548 -2.00 7.03 -19.33
N ILE A 549 -2.97 7.49 -18.54
CA ILE A 549 -3.13 8.92 -18.21
C ILE A 549 -1.91 9.42 -17.44
N VAL A 550 -1.47 8.66 -16.44
CA VAL A 550 -0.32 9.01 -15.61
C VAL A 550 0.97 9.06 -16.44
N ASN A 551 1.11 8.17 -17.42
CA ASN A 551 2.24 8.22 -18.35
C ASN A 551 2.21 9.47 -19.23
N TYR A 552 1.03 9.80 -19.79
CA TYR A 552 0.90 10.92 -20.70
C TYR A 552 1.18 12.25 -20.00
N TYR A 553 0.62 12.44 -18.81
CA TYR A 553 0.83 13.65 -18.02
C TYR A 553 2.11 13.61 -17.17
N ASP A 554 2.92 12.55 -17.21
CA ASP A 554 4.17 12.43 -16.42
C ASP A 554 3.95 12.75 -14.91
N CYS A 555 3.01 12.06 -14.28
CA CYS A 555 2.64 12.24 -12.87
C CYS A 555 2.74 10.95 -12.03
N HIS A 556 3.70 10.08 -12.36
CA HIS A 556 3.88 8.75 -11.75
C HIS A 556 3.97 8.78 -10.21
N GLU A 557 4.58 9.82 -9.66
CA GLU A 557 4.79 9.97 -8.23
C GLU A 557 3.47 10.01 -7.45
N SER A 558 2.45 10.67 -7.98
CA SER A 558 1.14 10.86 -7.34
C SER A 558 0.37 9.55 -7.12
N VAL A 559 0.65 8.52 -7.91
CA VAL A 559 -0.03 7.21 -7.84
C VAL A 559 0.85 6.06 -7.36
N ARG A 560 2.13 6.32 -7.02
CA ARG A 560 3.11 5.29 -6.68
C ARG A 560 2.58 4.29 -5.64
N LEU A 561 2.13 4.78 -4.49
CA LEU A 561 1.66 3.91 -3.40
C LEU A 561 0.28 3.31 -3.64
N LEU A 562 -0.59 4.04 -4.36
CA LEU A 562 -1.90 3.51 -4.77
C LEU A 562 -1.73 2.29 -5.69
N SER A 563 -0.71 2.31 -6.56
CA SER A 563 -0.43 1.21 -7.48
C SER A 563 -0.11 -0.11 -6.77
N ASP A 564 0.58 -0.05 -5.63
CA ASP A 564 0.90 -1.22 -4.82
C ASP A 564 -0.36 -1.86 -4.24
N VAL A 565 -1.28 -1.02 -3.76
CA VAL A 565 -2.59 -1.44 -3.24
C VAL A 565 -3.44 -2.06 -4.35
N TRP A 566 -3.55 -1.40 -5.50
CA TRP A 566 -4.31 -1.91 -6.63
C TRP A 566 -3.78 -3.24 -7.16
N ILE A 567 -2.46 -3.35 -7.33
CA ILE A 567 -1.82 -4.58 -7.83
C ILE A 567 -1.98 -5.73 -6.82
N ALA A 568 -1.84 -5.47 -5.52
CA ALA A 568 -2.06 -6.49 -4.50
C ALA A 568 -3.50 -7.01 -4.51
N ASN A 569 -4.49 -6.12 -4.59
CA ASN A 569 -5.90 -6.50 -4.66
C ASN A 569 -6.25 -7.27 -5.95
N LEU A 570 -5.68 -6.86 -7.09
CA LEU A 570 -5.84 -7.57 -8.36
C LEU A 570 -5.23 -8.97 -8.33
N ARG A 571 -4.07 -9.15 -7.71
CA ARG A 571 -3.45 -10.48 -7.51
C ARG A 571 -4.27 -11.36 -6.55
N ALA A 572 -4.92 -10.76 -5.56
CA ALA A 572 -5.78 -11.51 -4.63
C ALA A 572 -7.09 -11.98 -5.30
N SER A 573 -7.59 -11.24 -6.28
CA SER A 573 -8.87 -11.50 -6.95
C SER A 573 -8.75 -12.19 -8.31
N SER A 574 -7.58 -12.17 -8.95
CA SER A 574 -7.36 -12.73 -10.28
C SER A 574 -5.99 -13.40 -10.43
N VAL A 575 -5.96 -14.52 -11.15
CA VAL A 575 -4.72 -15.21 -11.49
C VAL A 575 -4.00 -14.41 -12.58
N VAL A 576 -2.72 -14.10 -12.34
CA VAL A 576 -1.85 -13.50 -13.36
C VAL A 576 -1.50 -14.57 -14.40
N PRO A 577 -1.89 -14.41 -15.68
CA PRO A 577 -1.61 -15.41 -16.72
C PRO A 577 -0.16 -15.28 -17.19
N THR A 578 0.77 -15.94 -16.48
CA THR A 578 2.22 -15.92 -16.80
C THR A 578 2.65 -17.03 -17.77
N GLN A 579 1.74 -17.92 -18.15
CA GLN A 579 2.01 -19.13 -18.97
C GLN A 579 1.18 -19.18 -20.26
N VAL A 580 0.39 -18.12 -20.51
CA VAL A 580 -0.47 -18.03 -21.69
C VAL A 580 -0.44 -16.59 -22.17
N TYR A 581 -0.06 -16.40 -23.42
CA TYR A 581 -0.15 -15.10 -24.08
C TYR A 581 -1.60 -14.82 -24.54
N CYS A 582 -2.34 -14.08 -23.71
CA CYS A 582 -3.72 -13.66 -23.94
C CYS A 582 -3.93 -12.14 -23.70
N LYS A 583 -5.13 -11.63 -23.96
CA LYS A 583 -5.48 -10.22 -23.74
C LYS A 583 -5.24 -9.77 -22.29
N THR A 584 -5.61 -10.61 -21.31
CA THR A 584 -5.36 -10.34 -19.88
C THR A 584 -3.86 -10.23 -19.59
N SER A 585 -3.02 -11.11 -20.15
CA SER A 585 -1.55 -11.07 -19.96
C SER A 585 -0.93 -9.77 -20.50
N ARG A 586 -1.44 -9.22 -21.60
CA ARG A 586 -0.96 -7.96 -22.19
C ARG A 586 -1.23 -6.76 -21.30
N LEU A 587 -2.43 -6.68 -20.73
CA LEU A 587 -2.79 -5.61 -19.80
C LEU A 587 -1.98 -5.69 -18.50
N TRP A 588 -1.75 -6.92 -18.00
CA TRP A 588 -0.83 -7.14 -16.90
C TRP A 588 0.59 -6.74 -17.23
N LEU A 589 1.08 -7.06 -18.43
CA LEU A 589 2.41 -6.65 -18.89
C LEU A 589 2.54 -5.13 -18.91
N TYR A 590 1.55 -4.41 -19.46
CA TYR A 590 1.52 -2.94 -19.45
C TYR A 590 1.58 -2.38 -18.03
N ALA A 591 0.62 -2.77 -17.18
CA ALA A 591 0.50 -2.23 -15.83
C ALA A 591 1.73 -2.56 -14.97
N SER A 592 2.21 -3.81 -15.02
CA SER A 592 3.39 -4.22 -14.25
C SER A 592 4.66 -3.56 -14.73
N SER A 593 4.84 -3.37 -16.05
CA SER A 593 6.01 -2.67 -16.58
C SER A 593 6.00 -1.20 -16.17
N PHE A 594 4.85 -0.54 -16.27
CA PHE A 594 4.65 0.85 -15.87
C PHE A 594 4.95 1.07 -14.38
N PHE A 595 4.39 0.24 -13.50
CA PHE A 595 4.58 0.34 -12.04
C PHE A 595 5.86 -0.36 -11.53
N SER A 596 6.78 -0.72 -12.42
CA SER A 596 8.06 -1.37 -12.08
C SER A 596 7.92 -2.67 -11.27
N LYS A 597 6.88 -3.46 -11.54
CA LYS A 597 6.64 -4.79 -10.93
C LYS A 597 7.30 -5.88 -11.76
N VAL A 598 8.62 -5.96 -11.64
CA VAL A 598 9.47 -6.88 -12.40
C VAL A 598 9.13 -8.36 -12.15
N ASP A 599 8.62 -8.71 -10.97
CA ASP A 599 8.17 -10.06 -10.63
C ASP A 599 6.97 -10.53 -11.46
N ILE A 600 6.16 -9.59 -11.95
CA ILE A 600 5.00 -9.84 -12.82
C ILE A 600 5.39 -9.68 -14.30
N ALA A 601 6.14 -8.63 -14.63
CA ALA A 601 6.47 -8.29 -16.02
C ALA A 601 7.38 -9.35 -16.67
N ILE A 602 8.42 -9.81 -15.96
CA ILE A 602 9.44 -10.71 -16.53
C ILE A 602 8.84 -12.05 -17.01
N PRO A 603 8.02 -12.78 -16.20
CA PRO A 603 7.42 -14.02 -16.68
C PRO A 603 6.56 -13.85 -17.93
N ILE A 604 5.74 -12.78 -17.99
CA ILE A 604 4.87 -12.51 -19.13
C ILE A 604 5.69 -12.12 -20.38
N CYS A 605 6.77 -11.35 -20.21
CA CYS A 605 7.69 -11.03 -21.29
C CYS A 605 8.36 -12.27 -21.88
N LYS A 606 8.81 -13.21 -21.04
CA LYS A 606 9.43 -14.46 -21.50
C LYS A 606 8.46 -15.28 -22.32
N GLU A 607 7.26 -15.49 -21.79
CA GLU A 607 6.17 -16.17 -22.50
C GLU A 607 5.87 -15.50 -23.85
N PHE A 608 5.89 -14.17 -23.91
CA PHE A 608 5.73 -13.45 -25.17
C PHE A 608 6.90 -13.69 -26.15
N LEU A 609 8.14 -13.59 -25.68
CA LEU A 609 9.32 -13.78 -26.54
C LEU A 609 9.33 -15.18 -27.15
N ASP A 610 9.01 -16.19 -26.36
CA ASP A 610 9.03 -17.59 -26.76
C ASP A 610 7.88 -17.93 -27.72
N ASN A 611 6.64 -17.50 -27.40
CA ASN A 611 5.43 -18.02 -28.02
C ASN A 611 4.68 -17.07 -28.96
N ALA A 612 5.04 -15.78 -29.04
CA ALA A 612 4.39 -14.86 -29.96
C ALA A 612 4.81 -15.13 -31.41
N ASP A 613 3.87 -14.95 -32.35
CA ASP A 613 4.18 -15.10 -33.79
C ASP A 613 4.77 -13.81 -34.37
N GLY A 614 4.59 -12.66 -33.72
CA GLY A 614 5.20 -11.40 -34.15
C GLY A 614 4.68 -10.20 -33.38
N LEU A 615 5.31 -9.04 -33.58
CA LEU A 615 4.98 -7.81 -32.85
C LEU A 615 3.64 -7.20 -33.28
N TYR A 616 3.14 -7.55 -34.47
CA TYR A 616 1.79 -7.18 -34.90
C TYR A 616 0.70 -7.73 -33.98
N GLU A 617 1.01 -8.75 -33.17
CA GLU A 617 0.09 -9.29 -32.16
C GLU A 617 -0.04 -8.38 -30.94
N ILE A 618 0.90 -7.46 -30.73
CA ILE A 618 0.78 -6.41 -29.72
C ILE A 618 0.31 -5.13 -30.41
N CYS A 619 -1.00 -5.01 -30.65
CA CYS A 619 -1.60 -3.69 -30.85
C CYS A 619 -1.74 -3.01 -29.48
N LEU A 620 -0.66 -2.48 -28.94
CA LEU A 620 -0.74 -1.47 -27.90
C LEU A 620 0.16 -0.37 -28.40
N ASN A 621 -0.45 0.66 -28.99
CA ASN A 621 0.26 1.78 -29.62
C ASN A 621 1.17 2.55 -28.65
N ASP A 622 1.26 2.14 -27.38
CA ASP A 622 1.88 2.88 -26.28
C ASP A 622 2.76 2.00 -25.36
N LEU A 623 3.19 0.80 -25.78
CA LEU A 623 4.29 0.09 -25.11
C LEU A 623 5.62 0.36 -25.84
N PRO A 624 6.76 0.53 -25.16
CA PRO A 624 8.09 0.51 -25.74
C PRO A 624 8.48 -0.93 -26.14
N LEU A 625 7.72 -1.46 -27.08
CA LEU A 625 7.98 -2.71 -27.77
C LEU A 625 9.27 -2.64 -28.60
N GLY A 626 9.89 -1.46 -28.74
CA GLY A 626 11.13 -1.25 -29.48
C GLY A 626 12.28 -2.14 -29.00
N ARG A 627 12.51 -2.26 -27.69
CA ARG A 627 13.56 -3.17 -27.17
C ARG A 627 13.13 -4.63 -27.20
N MET A 628 11.84 -4.94 -27.00
CA MET A 628 11.32 -6.31 -27.16
C MET A 628 11.49 -6.80 -28.60
N SER A 629 11.21 -5.90 -29.55
CA SER A 629 11.42 -6.08 -30.98
C SER A 629 12.88 -6.29 -31.31
N GLY A 630 13.75 -5.41 -30.81
CA GLY A 630 15.20 -5.55 -30.99
C GLY A 630 15.76 -6.85 -30.41
N ALA A 631 15.38 -7.20 -29.18
CA ALA A 631 15.81 -8.43 -28.52
C ALA A 631 15.32 -9.67 -29.28
N ARG A 632 14.04 -9.70 -29.65
CA ARG A 632 13.47 -10.79 -30.46
C ARG A 632 14.17 -10.92 -31.80
N GLN A 633 14.43 -9.81 -32.50
CA GLN A 633 15.16 -9.83 -33.77
C GLN A 633 16.58 -10.35 -33.59
N ALA A 634 17.31 -9.87 -32.58
CA ALA A 634 18.66 -10.33 -32.28
C ALA A 634 18.71 -11.84 -31.97
N ILE A 635 17.76 -12.34 -31.17
CA ILE A 635 17.65 -13.76 -30.86
C ILE A 635 17.33 -14.58 -32.12
N ILE A 636 16.43 -14.12 -32.98
CA ILE A 636 16.11 -14.83 -34.24
C ILE A 636 17.30 -14.81 -35.20
N VAL A 637 18.01 -13.68 -35.35
CA VAL A 637 19.25 -13.58 -36.15
C VAL A 637 20.29 -14.57 -35.66
N ARG A 638 20.48 -14.68 -34.35
CA ARG A 638 21.41 -15.65 -33.78
C ARG A 638 20.92 -17.09 -33.94
N ALA A 639 19.62 -17.33 -33.80
CA ALA A 639 19.00 -18.64 -34.00
C ALA A 639 19.13 -19.12 -35.45
N ILE A 640 19.12 -18.23 -36.46
CA ILE A 640 19.38 -18.61 -37.86
C ILE A 640 20.87 -18.81 -38.16
N LEU A 641 21.76 -18.71 -37.16
CA LEU A 641 23.19 -19.06 -37.20
C LEU A 641 24.06 -18.17 -38.09
N ASP A 642 23.71 -16.89 -38.26
CA ASP A 642 24.50 -15.97 -39.08
C ASP A 642 25.90 -15.75 -38.49
N ASP A 643 26.02 -15.54 -37.17
CA ASP A 643 27.31 -15.41 -36.47
C ASP A 643 28.17 -16.68 -36.61
N LEU A 644 27.54 -17.85 -36.49
CA LEU A 644 28.23 -19.14 -36.64
C LEU A 644 28.68 -19.36 -38.08
N ARG A 645 27.89 -18.94 -39.08
CA ARG A 645 28.28 -19.00 -40.49
C ARG A 645 29.49 -18.11 -40.76
N GLU A 646 29.52 -16.89 -40.23
CA GLU A 646 30.67 -15.98 -40.38
C GLU A 646 31.92 -16.56 -39.73
N THR A 647 31.78 -17.08 -38.51
CA THR A 647 32.86 -17.76 -37.78
C THR A 647 33.41 -18.94 -38.59
N LEU A 648 32.55 -19.86 -39.04
CA LEU A 648 32.97 -21.03 -39.83
C LEU A 648 33.56 -20.66 -41.21
N SER A 649 33.26 -19.46 -41.73
CA SER A 649 33.82 -18.97 -43.00
C SER A 649 35.24 -18.42 -42.87
N THR A 650 35.66 -18.07 -41.65
CA THR A 650 36.99 -17.51 -41.34
C THR A 650 37.88 -18.50 -40.58
N GLU A 651 37.33 -19.62 -40.08
CA GLU A 651 38.09 -20.69 -39.44
C GLU A 651 38.93 -21.51 -40.45
N ASP A 652 40.26 -21.45 -40.32
CA ASP A 652 41.22 -22.23 -41.12
C ASP A 652 41.18 -23.75 -40.88
N GLY A 653 40.40 -24.21 -39.88
CA GLY A 653 40.15 -25.62 -39.60
C GLY A 653 39.73 -25.89 -38.16
N CYS A 654 39.51 -27.16 -37.81
CA CYS A 654 39.11 -27.53 -36.46
C CYS A 654 40.16 -27.12 -35.41
N THR A 655 39.74 -26.43 -34.35
CA THR A 655 40.60 -25.99 -33.23
C THR A 655 41.40 -27.10 -32.54
N ARG A 656 40.95 -28.36 -32.62
CA ARG A 656 41.61 -29.53 -31.99
C ARG A 656 42.51 -30.33 -32.92
N THR A 657 42.23 -30.35 -34.23
CA THR A 657 42.93 -31.22 -35.19
C THR A 657 43.59 -30.45 -36.34
N ASN A 658 43.37 -29.14 -36.41
CA ASN A 658 43.77 -28.23 -37.48
C ASN A 658 43.33 -28.70 -38.87
N ASN A 659 42.27 -29.51 -38.94
CA ASN A 659 41.74 -30.07 -40.18
C ASN A 659 40.73 -29.10 -40.81
N PRO A 660 40.99 -28.57 -42.02
CA PRO A 660 40.11 -27.61 -42.69
C PRO A 660 38.77 -28.21 -43.13
N ASN A 661 38.69 -29.55 -43.25
CA ASN A 661 37.48 -30.21 -43.73
C ASN A 661 36.30 -30.12 -42.74
N CYS A 662 36.59 -29.92 -41.45
CA CYS A 662 35.57 -29.90 -40.40
C CYS A 662 34.76 -28.60 -40.41
N SER A 663 35.42 -27.44 -40.45
CA SER A 663 34.75 -26.12 -40.56
C SER A 663 34.01 -26.01 -41.89
N ALA A 664 34.63 -26.43 -43.01
CA ALA A 664 34.01 -26.44 -44.33
C ALA A 664 32.74 -27.32 -44.40
N MET A 665 32.76 -28.51 -43.79
CA MET A 665 31.59 -29.40 -43.77
C MET A 665 30.46 -28.84 -42.89
N MET A 666 30.78 -28.27 -41.73
CA MET A 666 29.79 -27.59 -40.88
C MET A 666 29.21 -26.37 -41.59
N LEU A 667 30.03 -25.56 -42.26
CA LEU A 667 29.61 -24.41 -43.04
C LEU A 667 28.65 -24.80 -44.18
N GLY A 668 28.98 -25.87 -44.92
CA GLY A 668 28.12 -26.39 -45.99
C GLY A 668 26.76 -26.86 -45.48
N LEU A 669 26.73 -27.50 -44.30
CA LEU A 669 25.47 -27.88 -43.63
C LEU A 669 24.69 -26.65 -43.18
N VAL A 670 25.34 -25.70 -42.48
CA VAL A 670 24.69 -24.45 -42.02
C VAL A 670 24.10 -23.68 -43.19
N ILE A 671 24.85 -23.45 -44.27
CA ILE A 671 24.34 -22.75 -45.48
C ILE A 671 23.15 -23.50 -46.09
N ARG A 672 23.22 -24.83 -46.20
CA ARG A 672 22.13 -25.63 -46.77
C ARG A 672 20.86 -25.56 -45.94
N GLU A 673 20.99 -25.67 -44.62
CA GLU A 673 19.84 -25.63 -43.72
C GLU A 673 19.30 -24.19 -43.55
N GLN A 674 20.16 -23.16 -43.54
CA GLN A 674 19.77 -21.75 -43.63
C GLN A 674 18.95 -21.47 -44.90
N TYR A 675 19.36 -22.04 -46.04
CA TYR A 675 18.59 -21.91 -47.29
C TYR A 675 17.18 -22.51 -47.17
N LYS A 676 17.01 -23.60 -46.40
CA LYS A 676 15.68 -24.16 -46.11
C LYS A 676 14.88 -23.26 -45.17
N LEU A 677 15.51 -22.70 -44.15
CA LEU A 677 14.89 -21.75 -43.23
C LEU A 677 14.40 -20.48 -43.97
N ALA A 678 15.19 -19.94 -44.90
CA ALA A 678 14.81 -18.77 -45.70
C ALA A 678 13.58 -18.98 -46.59
N ARG A 679 13.16 -20.24 -46.82
CA ARG A 679 12.00 -20.62 -47.64
C ARG A 679 10.79 -21.08 -46.81
N LEU A 680 10.78 -20.81 -45.51
CA LEU A 680 9.57 -20.94 -44.72
C LEU A 680 8.47 -20.03 -45.29
N ASP A 681 7.22 -20.37 -44.98
CA ASP A 681 6.05 -19.53 -45.30
C ASP A 681 5.39 -19.12 -43.97
N PRO A 682 5.42 -17.83 -43.59
CA PRO A 682 6.05 -16.70 -44.30
C PRO A 682 7.60 -16.81 -44.32
N PRO A 683 8.31 -16.07 -45.19
CA PRO A 683 9.77 -16.09 -45.23
C PRO A 683 10.38 -15.37 -44.01
N LEU A 684 11.48 -15.92 -43.47
CA LEU A 684 12.27 -15.37 -42.35
C LEU A 684 12.91 -14.03 -42.73
N THR A 685 12.14 -12.95 -42.65
CA THR A 685 12.53 -11.59 -43.03
C THR A 685 12.22 -10.64 -41.88
N ALA A 686 13.17 -9.78 -41.50
CA ALA A 686 13.00 -8.82 -40.40
C ALA A 686 11.71 -7.98 -40.62
N PRO A 687 10.83 -7.83 -39.61
CA PRO A 687 11.04 -8.12 -38.18
C PRO A 687 10.67 -9.56 -37.73
N TYR A 688 10.66 -10.52 -38.67
CA TYR A 688 10.42 -11.97 -38.46
C TYR A 688 9.01 -12.29 -37.99
N ASN A 689 8.02 -11.62 -38.58
CA ASN A 689 6.61 -11.87 -38.31
C ASN A 689 6.19 -13.25 -38.86
N GLY A 690 5.40 -13.99 -38.08
CA GLY A 690 4.93 -15.35 -38.37
C GLY A 690 5.83 -16.48 -37.87
N HIS A 691 6.87 -16.20 -37.07
CA HIS A 691 7.81 -17.21 -36.58
C HIS A 691 8.05 -17.10 -35.09
N LYS A 692 7.71 -18.15 -34.32
CA LYS A 692 8.08 -18.25 -32.91
C LYS A 692 9.56 -18.54 -32.75
N ILE A 693 10.17 -18.02 -31.68
CA ILE A 693 11.58 -18.33 -31.37
C ILE A 693 11.72 -19.83 -31.13
N GLU A 694 10.82 -20.44 -30.36
CA GLU A 694 10.83 -21.88 -30.08
C GLU A 694 10.75 -22.73 -31.36
N ASP A 695 9.94 -22.33 -32.34
CA ASP A 695 9.81 -23.06 -33.62
C ASP A 695 11.09 -22.97 -34.45
N VAL A 696 11.72 -21.79 -34.51
CA VAL A 696 12.98 -21.58 -35.23
C VAL A 696 14.09 -22.38 -34.56
N VAL A 697 14.21 -22.28 -33.24
CA VAL A 697 15.19 -23.03 -32.44
C VAL A 697 14.99 -24.53 -32.58
N SER A 698 13.74 -25.02 -32.51
CA SER A 698 13.43 -26.44 -32.70
C SER A 698 13.83 -26.95 -34.07
N LYS A 699 13.63 -26.16 -35.14
CA LYS A 699 14.09 -26.51 -36.50
C LYS A 699 15.61 -26.56 -36.60
N VAL A 700 16.31 -25.67 -35.90
CA VAL A 700 17.78 -25.61 -35.85
C VAL A 700 18.35 -26.82 -35.09
N LEU A 701 17.71 -27.24 -34.00
CA LEU A 701 18.08 -28.45 -33.25
C LEU A 701 17.93 -29.74 -34.06
N LEU A 702 17.11 -29.73 -35.13
CA LEU A 702 16.96 -30.84 -36.06
C LEU A 702 17.99 -30.85 -37.19
N PHE A 703 18.97 -29.92 -37.18
CA PHE A 703 20.01 -29.90 -38.21
C PHE A 703 20.80 -31.21 -38.20
N PRO A 704 21.17 -31.74 -39.39
CA PRO A 704 21.96 -32.97 -39.46
C PRO A 704 23.30 -32.79 -38.74
N ASN A 705 23.59 -33.67 -37.79
CA ASN A 705 24.90 -33.68 -37.14
C ASN A 705 25.98 -34.10 -38.14
N SER A 706 27.03 -33.30 -38.27
CA SER A 706 28.23 -33.68 -39.02
C SER A 706 29.02 -34.73 -38.25
N LYS A 707 28.77 -36.01 -38.51
CA LYS A 707 29.80 -37.03 -38.28
C LYS A 707 30.53 -37.24 -39.62
N PRO A 708 31.84 -36.99 -39.70
CA PRO A 708 32.60 -37.38 -40.88
C PRO A 708 32.59 -38.90 -41.00
N ASP A 709 31.79 -39.43 -41.94
CA ASP A 709 31.85 -40.84 -42.28
C ASP A 709 33.17 -41.12 -43.02
N GLY A 710 33.99 -41.99 -42.43
CA GLY A 710 35.00 -42.73 -43.19
C GLY A 710 36.48 -42.32 -43.07
N TYR A 711 36.94 -41.70 -41.98
CA TYR A 711 38.39 -41.60 -41.73
C TYR A 711 38.82 -42.22 -40.40
N ILE A 712 39.86 -43.05 -40.49
CA ILE A 712 40.43 -43.96 -39.47
C ILE A 712 41.05 -43.21 -38.26
N GLN A 713 40.86 -41.89 -38.13
CA GLN A 713 41.29 -41.12 -36.96
C GLN A 713 40.15 -40.91 -35.97
N LYS A 714 40.20 -41.70 -34.90
CA LYS A 714 39.33 -41.74 -33.72
C LYS A 714 39.21 -40.45 -32.88
N THR A 715 39.41 -39.24 -33.41
CA THR A 715 39.74 -38.10 -32.52
C THR A 715 39.32 -36.67 -32.94
N CYS A 716 38.39 -36.45 -33.88
CA CYS A 716 37.74 -35.12 -33.98
C CYS A 716 36.37 -35.13 -33.28
N PRO A 717 36.22 -34.51 -32.09
CA PRO A 717 34.93 -34.32 -31.45
C PRO A 717 34.08 -33.25 -32.15
N CYS A 718 34.67 -32.50 -33.09
CA CYS A 718 34.05 -31.44 -33.86
C CYS A 718 32.76 -31.92 -34.56
N ASN A 719 31.61 -31.57 -34.00
CA ASN A 719 30.31 -31.82 -34.60
C ASN A 719 29.46 -30.56 -34.48
N LEU A 720 28.56 -30.37 -35.44
CA LEU A 720 27.69 -29.20 -35.48
C LEU A 720 26.85 -29.08 -34.20
N GLY A 721 26.40 -30.20 -33.62
CA GLY A 721 25.64 -30.21 -32.37
C GLY A 721 26.34 -29.54 -31.18
N GLU A 722 27.65 -29.72 -31.01
CA GLU A 722 28.42 -29.03 -29.95
C GLU A 722 28.45 -27.51 -30.16
N ARG A 723 28.62 -27.03 -31.40
CA ARG A 723 28.58 -25.60 -31.72
C ARG A 723 27.20 -25.00 -31.54
N LEU A 724 26.15 -25.75 -31.90
CA LEU A 724 24.77 -25.34 -31.68
C LEU A 724 24.41 -25.26 -30.19
N LEU A 725 25.01 -26.09 -29.34
CA LEU A 725 24.79 -26.07 -27.90
C LEU A 725 25.34 -24.79 -27.25
N GLU A 726 26.49 -24.28 -27.70
CA GLU A 726 27.06 -23.00 -27.26
C GLU A 726 26.10 -21.85 -27.60
N VAL A 727 25.67 -21.76 -28.86
CA VAL A 727 24.70 -20.76 -29.34
C VAL A 727 23.37 -20.85 -28.56
N TYR A 728 22.88 -22.06 -28.30
CA TYR A 728 21.65 -22.26 -27.53
C TYR A 728 21.79 -21.80 -26.06
N THR A 729 22.93 -22.08 -25.45
CA THR A 729 23.21 -21.67 -24.06
C THR A 729 23.30 -20.15 -23.94
N GLU A 730 23.89 -19.49 -24.94
CA GLU A 730 23.94 -18.03 -25.02
C GLU A 730 22.55 -17.40 -25.20
N ILE A 731 21.73 -17.93 -26.12
CA ILE A 731 20.34 -17.49 -26.31
C ILE A 731 19.54 -17.65 -25.01
N GLY A 732 19.67 -18.79 -24.33
CA GLY A 732 19.03 -19.04 -23.04
C GLY A 732 19.49 -18.08 -21.93
N SER A 733 20.79 -17.75 -21.90
CA SER A 733 21.36 -16.79 -20.95
C SER A 733 20.87 -15.36 -21.19
N GLU A 734 20.81 -14.89 -22.42
CA GLU A 734 20.29 -13.56 -22.76
C GLU A 734 18.81 -13.40 -22.41
N LEU A 735 17.99 -14.42 -22.69
CA LEU A 735 16.59 -14.47 -22.27
C LEU A 735 16.44 -14.42 -20.74
N SER A 736 17.43 -14.95 -19.99
CA SER A 736 17.42 -14.97 -18.53
C SER A 736 17.91 -13.66 -17.87
N THR A 737 18.75 -12.88 -18.57
CA THR A 737 19.48 -11.71 -18.02
C THR A 737 19.00 -10.36 -18.56
N PHE A 738 18.04 -10.34 -19.48
CA PHE A 738 17.52 -9.10 -20.07
C PHE A 738 16.96 -8.14 -19.01
N ASP A 739 17.61 -6.98 -18.86
CA ASP A 739 17.25 -5.96 -17.86
C ASP A 739 16.11 -5.05 -18.34
N TRP A 740 14.99 -5.15 -17.64
CA TRP A 740 13.78 -4.36 -17.87
C TRP A 740 13.69 -3.10 -17.00
N SER A 741 14.58 -2.92 -16.03
CA SER A 741 14.48 -1.84 -15.02
C SER A 741 14.98 -0.47 -15.50
N SER A 742 15.59 -0.39 -16.69
CA SER A 742 16.47 0.71 -17.06
C SER A 742 15.85 1.85 -17.91
N GLN A 743 14.53 1.99 -18.04
CA GLN A 743 13.94 3.08 -18.85
C GLN A 743 12.78 3.84 -18.20
N LYS A 744 12.85 5.17 -18.32
CA LYS A 744 11.71 6.10 -18.21
C LYS A 744 10.96 6.11 -19.54
N TRP A 745 9.64 5.99 -19.46
CA TRP A 745 8.69 5.76 -20.55
C TRP A 745 8.26 7.11 -21.16
N ASN A 746 8.76 7.49 -22.34
CA ASN A 746 8.38 8.76 -22.96
C ASN A 746 7.32 8.56 -24.07
N LEU A 747 6.04 8.74 -23.73
CA LEU A 747 4.91 8.69 -24.67
C LEU A 747 4.62 10.03 -25.36
N SER A 748 5.44 11.07 -25.13
CA SER A 748 5.22 12.41 -25.69
C SER A 748 5.27 12.45 -27.23
N GLU A 749 5.79 11.41 -27.88
CA GLU A 749 5.89 11.33 -29.35
C GLU A 749 4.61 10.84 -30.05
N LEU A 750 3.66 10.22 -29.33
CA LEU A 750 2.46 9.61 -29.92
C LEU A 750 1.20 10.50 -29.85
N TYR A 751 1.16 11.43 -28.90
CA TYR A 751 0.01 12.29 -28.62
C TYR A 751 0.39 13.79 -28.62
N GLY A 752 1.40 14.15 -29.41
CA GLY A 752 1.66 15.55 -29.72
C GLY A 752 0.39 16.21 -30.28
N PRO A 753 0.16 17.50 -30.00
CA PRO A 753 -1.05 18.17 -30.45
C PRO A 753 -1.17 18.00 -31.98
N GLN A 754 -2.25 17.35 -32.43
CA GLN A 754 -2.66 17.52 -33.81
C GLN A 754 -2.98 19.00 -33.96
N SER A 755 -2.16 19.67 -34.76
CA SER A 755 -2.25 21.10 -35.10
C SER A 755 -3.66 21.53 -35.47
#